data_AF-A0A4R9EZZ9-F1
#
_entry.id   AF-A0A4R9EZZ9-F1
#
_cell.length_a   1.000
_cell.length_b   1.000
_cell.length_c   1.000
_cell.angle_alpha   90.00
_cell.angle_beta   90.00
_cell.angle_gamma   90.00
#
_symmetry.space_group_name_H-M   'P 1'
#
loop_
_entity.id
_entity.type
_entity.pdbx_description
1 polymer ?
#
loop_
_entity_poly.entity_id
_entity_poly.type
_entity_poly.pdbx_seq_one_letter_code
_entity_poly.pdbx_strand_id
1 'polypeptide(L)'
;MDSDGTYDARGTHATPVPRPAVPPSGAAGPPSRVPAAPPMPRQAPGADSATSVAEWFAAPRPEVAPGLWRYAYRPPAPEADGEGTDRRLIVGMVISALLGLLFWSLWRQGSIPYQWAPLKLFTPGDWWWAGSVRPKGLQGGDARIVYDGVVFGAVLYTVGRLGAWPDAIQHFVVRRPQPARAVLASVAAVGVLASVWPSDLGLDVRPLPVVRPVFSLIALVAGGYEVFESRLVTEVLYVLITLAVLWPFVRIGGWWQAIRDAKAVKERLPVTPPRPADGPARAHWPELRAAGYDKAADLLSAELVGGRMNDVDCARVAHAWRTAAPDPGALATFVDTVARHGRAAWTHPSGRRDLPARSAVHDLLTGQVRIGRYAKDERNPYAVRNAAAALDPAVLGTSLLAVGPSGAGKTGRLMRPVAESLALGALTGQCAVVAVGAAGTALGADDAYDVVVKPGDPGSVHDIDLYADCADADEAAAFLAEALVGDLEAVETRRAVTTLAQLLGPYRALHGRFPSVPVLRELLEGDPAGLADLGAGLATGEHTAMRRELDARVRQSGSPNDPGPALADRLALLDRPAFADFFDPGGEGRPFSMRAVAHHPLRVRVDLPEHGHEDASRLLARLLLAQFTYVVRGRARRPHFACLILDDAARTLTTESVRAIQRLRSLNAGVVLGLRTIGEVPEPLQGPLYAAVGCRMAFSGVTTWDGRRFTEAWGTEWIETKEVAQHTVFADQPMTRALHSLRKLVTGKAVTTDAVTVRKVERERWSASDLAHALPPGHAVLSLTDVRGEHAPPLLVDLRG
;
A
#
# COMPACT_ATOMS: atom_id res chain seq x y z
N MET A 1 35.49 -29.24 54.36
CA MET A 1 34.94 -28.12 55.12
C MET A 1 33.43 -28.27 55.12
N ASP A 2 32.97 -29.07 56.08
CA ASP A 2 31.96 -28.71 57.09
C ASP A 2 30.70 -28.02 56.55
N SER A 3 29.58 -28.74 56.42
CA SER A 3 28.60 -29.05 57.49
C SER A 3 27.48 -27.98 57.48
N ASP A 4 26.21 -28.20 57.82
CA ASP A 4 25.44 -29.34 58.32
C ASP A 4 23.95 -28.92 58.35
N GLY A 5 23.04 -29.90 58.52
CA GLY A 5 21.77 -29.69 59.26
C GLY A 5 20.49 -29.76 58.43
N THR A 6 19.97 -30.92 57.98
CA THR A 6 19.38 -32.05 58.74
C THR A 6 17.97 -31.76 59.30
N TYR A 7 16.96 -32.52 58.86
CA TYR A 7 16.08 -33.31 59.74
C TYR A 7 15.27 -34.36 58.95
N ASP A 8 15.68 -35.62 59.16
CA ASP A 8 14.90 -36.87 59.13
C ASP A 8 13.66 -36.78 60.07
N ALA A 9 12.60 -37.62 60.06
CA ALA A 9 12.47 -39.01 59.65
C ALA A 9 10.99 -39.49 59.63
N ARG A 10 10.74 -40.52 58.81
CA ARG A 10 9.92 -41.75 59.03
C ARG A 10 8.39 -41.69 59.21
N GLY A 11 7.70 -42.51 58.39
CA GLY A 11 6.44 -43.14 58.79
C GLY A 11 5.54 -43.76 57.70
N THR A 12 5.91 -44.95 57.20
CA THR A 12 5.02 -46.12 56.88
C THR A 12 3.90 -46.10 55.81
N HIS A 13 4.10 -47.00 54.83
CA HIS A 13 3.17 -47.95 54.16
C HIS A 13 1.96 -47.52 53.29
N ALA A 14 2.15 -47.73 51.97
CA ALA A 14 1.40 -48.55 51.00
C ALA A 14 -0.15 -48.63 50.97
N THR A 15 -0.68 -48.36 49.76
CA THR A 15 -1.89 -48.86 49.02
C THR A 15 -2.95 -47.79 48.69
N PRO A 16 -3.85 -48.01 47.71
CA PRO A 16 -3.62 -47.83 46.27
C PRO A 16 -4.53 -46.75 45.64
N VAL A 17 -4.14 -46.28 44.46
CA VAL A 17 -4.83 -45.28 43.64
C VAL A 17 -6.23 -45.77 43.21
N PRO A 18 -7.31 -44.98 43.35
CA PRO A 18 -8.64 -45.38 42.89
C PRO A 18 -8.71 -45.31 41.36
N ARG A 19 -9.19 -46.41 40.74
CA ARG A 19 -9.55 -46.45 39.31
C ARG A 19 -10.74 -45.51 39.03
N PRO A 20 -10.77 -44.86 37.85
CA PRO A 20 -11.89 -44.02 37.44
C PRO A 20 -13.11 -44.86 37.06
N ALA A 21 -14.29 -44.32 37.37
CA ALA A 21 -15.59 -44.89 37.07
C ALA A 21 -15.87 -44.95 35.56
N VAL A 22 -16.47 -46.05 35.11
CA VAL A 22 -16.99 -46.26 33.76
C VAL A 22 -18.33 -45.53 33.59
N PRO A 23 -18.55 -44.73 32.53
CA PRO A 23 -19.88 -44.27 32.11
C PRO A 23 -20.51 -45.22 31.07
N PRO A 24 -21.84 -45.20 30.90
CA PRO A 24 -22.63 -46.27 30.31
C PRO A 24 -22.59 -46.32 28.77
N SER A 25 -22.83 -47.53 28.26
CA SER A 25 -23.09 -47.84 26.86
C SER A 25 -24.43 -47.27 26.38
N GLY A 26 -24.43 -46.64 25.20
CA GLY A 26 -25.62 -46.50 24.36
C GLY A 26 -25.87 -45.11 23.80
N ALA A 27 -25.46 -44.88 22.55
CA ALA A 27 -26.16 -44.19 21.45
C ALA A 27 -25.16 -43.50 20.51
N ALA A 28 -25.21 -43.86 19.23
CA ALA A 28 -24.39 -43.30 18.17
C ALA A 28 -24.57 -41.77 18.04
N GLY A 29 -23.49 -41.02 18.28
CA GLY A 29 -23.40 -39.58 18.04
C GLY A 29 -22.39 -39.28 16.92
N PRO A 30 -22.55 -38.19 16.16
CA PRO A 30 -21.75 -37.91 14.96
C PRO A 30 -20.29 -37.59 15.32
N PRO A 31 -19.32 -37.79 14.40
CA PRO A 31 -17.90 -37.64 14.68
C PRO A 31 -17.56 -36.22 15.15
N SER A 32 -16.69 -36.16 16.16
CA SER A 32 -16.17 -34.97 16.81
C SER A 32 -15.58 -33.97 15.80
N ARG A 33 -16.17 -32.77 15.75
CA ARG A 33 -15.63 -31.62 15.03
C ARG A 33 -14.27 -31.22 15.62
N VAL A 34 -13.25 -31.30 14.79
CA VAL A 34 -12.00 -30.54 14.89
C VAL A 34 -12.34 -29.06 15.17
N PRO A 35 -11.60 -28.32 16.02
CA PRO A 35 -11.87 -26.91 16.25
C PRO A 35 -11.79 -26.16 14.92
N ALA A 36 -12.95 -25.70 14.43
CA ALA A 36 -13.03 -24.93 13.21
C ALA A 36 -12.19 -23.65 13.40
N ALA A 37 -11.20 -23.46 12.53
CA ALA A 37 -10.54 -22.19 12.37
C ALA A 37 -11.59 -21.07 12.26
N PRO A 38 -11.35 -19.89 12.87
CA PRO A 38 -12.31 -18.79 12.83
C PRO A 38 -12.67 -18.47 11.37
N PRO A 39 -13.95 -18.15 11.07
CA PRO A 39 -14.37 -17.89 9.70
C PRO A 39 -13.55 -16.75 9.10
N MET A 40 -12.96 -17.01 7.93
CA MET A 40 -12.28 -15.99 7.12
C MET A 40 -13.16 -14.73 7.00
N PRO A 41 -12.63 -13.52 7.18
CA PRO A 41 -13.32 -12.32 6.73
C PRO A 41 -13.40 -12.39 5.19
N ARG A 42 -14.53 -12.88 4.69
CA ARG A 42 -14.86 -12.90 3.28
C ARG A 42 -15.24 -11.48 2.88
N GLN A 43 -14.37 -10.77 2.17
CA GLN A 43 -14.87 -9.76 1.24
C GLN A 43 -15.51 -10.55 0.09
N ALA A 44 -16.83 -10.45 -0.05
CA ALA A 44 -17.49 -10.94 -1.25
C ALA A 44 -16.86 -10.23 -2.47
N PRO A 45 -16.62 -10.92 -3.60
CA PRO A 45 -16.16 -10.26 -4.81
C PRO A 45 -17.17 -9.15 -5.17
N GLY A 46 -16.75 -7.89 -5.04
CA GLY A 46 -17.62 -6.72 -5.22
C GLY A 46 -18.03 -5.95 -3.96
N ALA A 47 -17.46 -6.22 -2.78
CA ALA A 47 -17.78 -5.49 -1.53
C ALA A 47 -17.25 -4.05 -1.44
N ASP A 48 -16.64 -3.50 -2.51
CA ASP A 48 -16.59 -2.06 -2.75
C ASP A 48 -17.78 -1.69 -3.67
N SER A 49 -18.97 -1.64 -3.10
CA SER A 49 -20.20 -1.32 -3.83
C SER A 49 -20.19 0.15 -4.29
N ALA A 50 -19.88 0.39 -5.58
CA ALA A 50 -20.54 1.37 -6.47
C ALA A 50 -19.82 1.56 -7.83
N THR A 51 -18.58 1.09 -8.02
CA THR A 51 -17.87 1.27 -9.30
C THR A 51 -18.05 0.07 -10.21
N SER A 52 -18.61 0.31 -11.40
CA SER A 52 -18.71 -0.70 -12.45
C SER A 52 -17.32 -1.14 -12.95
N VAL A 53 -17.18 -2.36 -13.49
CA VAL A 53 -15.91 -2.82 -14.08
C VAL A 53 -15.46 -1.89 -15.22
N ALA A 54 -16.42 -1.30 -15.95
CA ALA A 54 -16.14 -0.30 -16.98
C ALA A 54 -15.48 0.97 -16.40
N GLU A 55 -15.95 1.46 -15.24
CA GLU A 55 -15.32 2.58 -14.54
C GLU A 55 -13.95 2.21 -13.99
N TRP A 56 -13.78 1.00 -13.44
CA TRP A 56 -12.47 0.51 -12.99
C TRP A 56 -11.46 0.45 -14.15
N PHE A 57 -11.89 -0.05 -15.31
CA PHE A 57 -11.05 -0.16 -16.50
C PHE A 57 -10.65 1.23 -17.03
N ALA A 58 -11.55 2.19 -16.95
CA ALA A 58 -11.30 3.55 -17.41
C ALA A 58 -10.56 4.45 -16.41
N ALA A 59 -10.50 4.09 -15.13
CA ALA A 59 -9.85 4.90 -14.12
C ALA A 59 -8.37 5.20 -14.46
N PRO A 60 -7.90 6.44 -14.20
CA PRO A 60 -6.52 6.83 -14.46
C PRO A 60 -5.55 6.05 -13.57
N ARG A 61 -4.40 5.70 -14.14
CA ARG A 61 -3.28 4.99 -13.49
C ARG A 61 -1.97 5.69 -13.85
N PRO A 62 -1.66 6.83 -13.22
CA PRO A 62 -0.43 7.56 -13.50
C PRO A 62 0.80 6.70 -13.15
N GLU A 63 1.90 6.90 -13.87
CA GLU A 63 3.19 6.37 -13.43
C GLU A 63 3.65 7.18 -12.21
N VAL A 64 3.98 6.46 -11.15
CA VAL A 64 4.34 6.98 -9.82
C VAL A 64 5.46 6.12 -9.26
N ALA A 65 6.14 6.66 -8.23
CA ALA A 65 7.20 5.96 -7.53
C ALA A 65 6.78 4.54 -7.07
N PRO A 66 7.73 3.59 -7.00
CA PRO A 66 7.47 2.24 -6.53
C PRO A 66 6.78 2.24 -5.16
N GLY A 67 5.84 1.33 -4.95
CA GLY A 67 5.11 1.22 -3.68
C GLY A 67 3.82 2.02 -3.60
N LEU A 68 3.56 2.96 -4.51
CA LEU A 68 2.29 3.69 -4.53
C LEU A 68 1.23 2.95 -5.35
N TRP A 69 0.04 2.82 -4.77
CA TRP A 69 -1.15 2.32 -5.44
C TRP A 69 -1.60 3.30 -6.54
N ARG A 70 -1.63 2.84 -7.80
CA ARG A 70 -1.86 3.67 -8.99
C ARG A 70 -3.33 3.91 -9.30
N TYR A 71 -4.19 2.94 -9.00
CA TYR A 71 -5.61 3.03 -9.34
C TYR A 71 -6.25 4.26 -8.68
N ALA A 72 -6.72 5.18 -9.52
CA ALA A 72 -7.31 6.46 -9.13
C ALA A 72 -6.41 7.33 -8.23
N TYR A 73 -5.08 7.14 -8.29
CA TYR A 73 -4.14 7.94 -7.52
C TYR A 73 -4.20 9.41 -7.91
N ARG A 74 -4.27 10.28 -6.90
CA ARG A 74 -4.16 11.73 -7.05
C ARG A 74 -3.08 12.23 -6.09
N PRO A 75 -2.06 12.93 -6.59
CA PRO A 75 -1.05 13.53 -5.73
C PRO A 75 -1.70 14.43 -4.68
N PRO A 76 -1.29 14.35 -3.40
CA PRO A 76 -1.79 15.26 -2.38
C PRO A 76 -1.40 16.70 -2.74
N ALA A 77 -2.29 17.66 -2.42
CA ALA A 77 -2.00 19.08 -2.58
C ALA A 77 -0.77 19.46 -1.73
N PRO A 78 0.10 20.39 -2.16
CA PRO A 78 1.33 20.73 -1.44
C PRO A 78 1.05 21.08 0.03
N GLU A 79 1.95 20.67 0.92
CA GLU A 79 1.85 20.93 2.35
C GLU A 79 1.71 22.44 2.58
N ALA A 80 0.52 22.87 3.02
CA ALA A 80 0.34 24.23 3.48
C ALA A 80 1.09 24.36 4.80
N ASP A 81 1.96 25.37 4.95
CA ASP A 81 2.60 25.75 6.21
C ASP A 81 1.51 26.11 7.25
N GLY A 82 0.84 25.10 7.83
CA GLY A 82 -0.45 25.26 8.50
C GLY A 82 -0.36 26.18 9.71
N GLU A 83 0.64 25.96 10.58
CA GLU A 83 0.75 26.72 11.82
C GLU A 83 1.20 28.17 11.60
N GLY A 84 2.06 28.42 10.60
CA GLY A 84 2.54 29.76 10.29
C GLY A 84 1.52 30.57 9.50
N THR A 85 0.79 29.93 8.60
CA THR A 85 -0.15 30.59 7.68
C THR A 85 -1.45 30.96 8.38
N ASP A 86 -2.01 30.07 9.21
CA ASP A 86 -3.24 30.33 9.95
C ASP A 86 -3.08 31.53 10.88
N ARG A 87 -1.96 31.59 11.60
CA ARG A 87 -1.65 32.69 12.51
C ARG A 87 -1.44 34.00 11.77
N ARG A 88 -0.74 34.00 10.63
CA ARG A 88 -0.53 35.20 9.81
C ARG A 88 -1.85 35.75 9.26
N LEU A 89 -2.74 34.88 8.77
CA LEU A 89 -4.03 35.28 8.24
C LEU A 89 -4.94 35.84 9.34
N ILE A 90 -5.01 35.17 10.50
CA ILE A 90 -5.81 35.64 11.64
C ILE A 90 -5.28 36.99 12.13
N VAL A 91 -3.96 37.15 12.30
CA VAL A 91 -3.40 38.40 12.80
C VAL A 91 -3.55 39.54 11.78
N GLY A 92 -3.36 39.28 10.48
CA GLY A 92 -3.62 40.25 9.43
C GLY A 92 -5.09 40.71 9.39
N MET A 93 -6.03 39.78 9.60
CA MET A 93 -7.45 40.06 9.70
C MET A 93 -7.78 40.94 10.92
N VAL A 94 -7.27 40.57 12.11
CA VAL A 94 -7.51 41.30 13.35
C VAL A 94 -6.88 42.70 13.31
N ILE A 95 -5.65 42.84 12.82
CA ILE A 95 -4.97 44.14 12.74
C ILE A 95 -5.69 45.08 11.77
N SER A 96 -6.07 44.59 10.59
CA SER A 96 -6.83 45.42 9.64
C SER A 96 -8.19 45.84 10.19
N ALA A 97 -8.87 44.96 10.94
CA ALA A 97 -10.11 45.29 11.65
C ALA A 97 -9.90 46.35 12.73
N LEU A 98 -8.87 46.19 13.57
CA LEU A 98 -8.55 47.13 14.65
C LEU A 98 -8.13 48.50 14.10
N LEU A 99 -7.35 48.55 13.03
CA LEU A 99 -6.97 49.79 12.35
C LEU A 99 -8.20 50.48 11.75
N GLY A 100 -9.10 49.73 11.10
CA GLY A 100 -10.36 50.26 10.59
C GLY A 100 -11.26 50.80 11.70
N LEU A 101 -11.40 50.08 12.81
CA LEU A 101 -12.17 50.50 13.99
C LEU A 101 -11.55 51.73 14.67
N LEU A 102 -10.22 51.77 14.79
CA LEU A 102 -9.50 52.92 15.35
C LEU A 102 -9.70 54.15 14.48
N PHE A 103 -9.52 54.02 13.16
CA PHE A 103 -9.76 55.10 12.21
C PHE A 103 -11.22 55.59 12.29
N TRP A 104 -12.18 54.66 12.31
CA TRP A 104 -13.60 54.99 12.45
C TRP A 104 -13.92 55.67 13.79
N SER A 105 -13.25 55.26 14.87
CA SER A 105 -13.39 55.91 16.17
C SER A 105 -12.86 57.34 16.17
N LEU A 106 -11.68 57.57 15.58
CA LEU A 106 -11.08 58.90 15.45
C LEU A 106 -11.93 59.81 14.55
N TRP A 107 -12.44 59.26 13.44
CA TRP A 107 -13.37 59.95 12.55
C TRP A 107 -14.62 60.45 13.29
N ARG A 108 -15.26 59.58 14.09
CA ARG A 108 -16.45 59.96 14.86
C ARG A 108 -16.17 60.97 15.97
N GLN A 109 -14.99 60.92 16.59
CA GLN A 109 -14.57 61.89 17.60
C GLN A 109 -14.24 63.26 17.00
N GLY A 110 -14.10 63.35 15.68
CA GLY A 110 -13.76 64.57 15.00
C GLY A 110 -12.30 64.97 15.18
N SER A 111 -11.41 64.03 15.50
CA SER A 111 -9.99 64.30 15.80
C SER A 111 -9.10 64.39 14.57
N ILE A 112 -9.61 64.11 13.38
CA ILE A 112 -8.83 64.14 12.13
C ILE A 112 -8.81 65.58 11.57
N PRO A 113 -7.62 66.16 11.34
CA PRO A 113 -7.49 67.48 10.72
C PRO A 113 -8.16 67.51 9.35
N TYR A 114 -8.88 68.59 9.03
CA TYR A 114 -9.54 68.80 7.73
C TYR A 114 -10.59 67.74 7.32
N GLN A 115 -11.03 66.86 8.22
CA GLN A 115 -12.00 65.79 7.90
C GLN A 115 -13.32 66.30 7.30
N TRP A 116 -13.70 67.55 7.56
CA TRP A 116 -14.92 68.19 7.07
C TRP A 116 -14.72 69.06 5.81
N ALA A 117 -13.47 69.20 5.33
CA ALA A 117 -13.17 70.02 4.15
C ALA A 117 -13.83 69.48 2.87
N PRO A 118 -13.82 68.15 2.59
CA PRO A 118 -14.51 67.61 1.42
C PRO A 118 -16.03 67.86 1.47
N LEU A 119 -16.64 67.68 2.65
CA LEU A 119 -18.07 67.95 2.84
C LEU A 119 -18.43 69.40 2.50
N LYS A 120 -17.60 70.37 2.93
CA LYS A 120 -17.78 71.80 2.60
C LYS A 120 -17.56 72.12 1.13
N LEU A 121 -16.74 71.36 0.42
CA LEU A 121 -16.48 71.56 -1.00
C LEU A 121 -17.68 71.13 -1.87
N PHE A 122 -18.38 70.08 -1.45
CA PHE A 122 -19.50 69.49 -2.20
C PHE A 122 -20.89 69.93 -1.70
N THR A 123 -20.99 70.78 -0.69
CA THR A 123 -22.28 71.28 -0.17
C THR A 123 -22.38 72.80 -0.20
N PRO A 124 -23.58 73.37 -0.45
CA PRO A 124 -23.80 74.81 -0.41
C PRO A 124 -23.44 75.46 0.94
N GLY A 125 -22.85 76.66 0.89
CA GLY A 125 -22.36 77.37 2.08
C GLY A 125 -23.44 77.84 3.05
N ASP A 126 -24.68 77.99 2.58
CA ASP A 126 -25.88 78.38 3.33
C ASP A 126 -26.39 77.27 4.28
N TRP A 127 -25.95 76.02 4.09
CA TRP A 127 -26.31 74.89 4.96
C TRP A 127 -25.58 74.90 6.31
N TRP A 128 -24.54 75.72 6.44
CA TRP A 128 -23.62 75.76 7.58
C TRP A 128 -23.60 77.12 8.26
N TRP A 129 -23.35 77.16 9.58
CA TRP A 129 -23.01 78.40 10.28
C TRP A 129 -21.58 78.85 9.91
N ALA A 130 -21.41 80.15 9.62
CA ALA A 130 -20.15 80.73 9.14
C ALA A 130 -18.94 80.30 10.00
N GLY A 131 -17.88 79.85 9.34
CA GLY A 131 -16.66 79.36 10.01
C GLY A 131 -16.75 77.97 10.68
N SER A 132 -17.93 77.33 10.69
CA SER A 132 -18.15 76.03 11.37
C SER A 132 -18.67 74.95 10.41
N VAL A 133 -18.90 73.74 10.95
CA VAL A 133 -19.61 72.61 10.28
C VAL A 133 -20.87 72.28 11.09
N ARG A 134 -21.42 73.26 11.84
CA ARG A 134 -22.70 73.09 12.53
C ARG A 134 -23.83 73.34 11.54
N PRO A 135 -24.77 72.39 11.37
CA PRO A 135 -25.85 72.52 10.40
C PRO A 135 -26.81 73.64 10.81
N LYS A 136 -27.26 74.46 9.85
CA LYS A 136 -28.30 75.49 10.02
C LYS A 136 -29.72 74.92 9.92
N GLY A 137 -29.89 73.84 9.14
CA GLY A 137 -31.17 73.18 8.89
C GLY A 137 -31.00 71.68 8.61
N LEU A 138 -32.09 71.03 8.22
CA LEU A 138 -32.15 69.59 7.96
C LEU A 138 -31.15 69.15 6.89
N GLN A 139 -30.98 69.95 5.83
CA GLN A 139 -30.10 69.64 4.69
C GLN A 139 -28.63 69.47 5.11
N GLY A 140 -28.13 70.35 5.99
CA GLY A 140 -26.76 70.24 6.52
C GLY A 140 -26.59 69.06 7.48
N GLY A 141 -27.63 68.70 8.24
CA GLY A 141 -27.64 67.54 9.13
C GLY A 141 -27.57 66.22 8.35
N ASP A 142 -28.40 66.09 7.33
CA ASP A 142 -28.46 64.90 6.47
C ASP A 142 -27.21 64.75 5.61
N ALA A 143 -26.66 65.84 5.09
CA ALA A 143 -25.42 65.80 4.32
C ALA A 143 -24.25 65.25 5.14
N ARG A 144 -24.22 65.56 6.44
CA ARG A 144 -23.24 65.01 7.37
C ARG A 144 -23.43 63.50 7.59
N ILE A 145 -24.67 63.04 7.74
CA ILE A 145 -24.99 61.60 7.92
C ILE A 145 -24.60 60.81 6.67
N VAL A 146 -24.89 61.33 5.48
CA VAL A 146 -24.48 60.72 4.20
C VAL A 146 -22.96 60.64 4.10
N TYR A 147 -22.26 61.72 4.44
CA TYR A 147 -20.79 61.77 4.39
C TYR A 147 -20.15 60.76 5.35
N ASP A 148 -20.64 60.65 6.57
CA ASP A 148 -20.19 59.63 7.53
C ASP A 148 -20.45 58.21 6.98
N GLY A 149 -21.58 57.97 6.30
CA GLY A 149 -21.87 56.70 5.64
C GLY A 149 -20.92 56.36 4.49
N VAL A 150 -20.59 57.34 3.64
CA VAL A 150 -19.64 57.17 2.53
C VAL A 150 -18.24 56.84 3.06
N VAL A 151 -17.78 57.55 4.08
CA VAL A 151 -16.47 57.29 4.69
C VAL A 151 -16.44 55.94 5.40
N PHE A 152 -17.52 55.55 6.08
CA PHE A 152 -17.65 54.19 6.62
C PHE A 152 -17.55 53.11 5.53
N GLY A 153 -18.24 53.30 4.41
CA GLY A 153 -18.17 52.40 3.25
C GLY A 153 -16.75 52.30 2.69
N ALA A 154 -16.03 53.42 2.59
CA ALA A 154 -14.64 53.46 2.14
C ALA A 154 -13.69 52.72 3.12
N VAL A 155 -13.91 52.85 4.43
CA VAL A 155 -13.16 52.10 5.46
C VAL A 155 -13.44 50.60 5.34
N LEU A 156 -14.70 50.19 5.20
CA LEU A 156 -15.04 48.78 5.00
C LEU A 156 -14.41 48.22 3.70
N TYR A 157 -14.44 49.00 2.62
CA TYR A 157 -13.84 48.59 1.35
C TYR A 157 -12.32 48.45 1.44
N THR A 158 -11.63 49.40 2.07
CA THR A 158 -10.17 49.35 2.25
C THR A 158 -9.74 48.22 3.18
N VAL A 159 -10.43 48.01 4.31
CA VAL A 159 -10.18 46.88 5.21
C VAL A 159 -10.44 45.54 4.49
N GLY A 160 -11.56 45.44 3.77
CA GLY A 160 -11.96 44.22 3.08
C GLY A 160 -11.10 43.87 1.86
N ARG A 161 -10.50 44.85 1.17
CA ARG A 161 -9.69 44.62 -0.03
C ARG A 161 -8.19 44.62 0.20
N LEU A 162 -7.68 45.48 1.10
CA LEU A 162 -6.24 45.58 1.39
C LEU A 162 -5.83 44.75 2.62
N GLY A 163 -6.77 44.38 3.49
CA GLY A 163 -6.52 43.44 4.58
C GLY A 163 -6.49 41.98 4.11
N ALA A 164 -5.99 41.09 4.95
CA ALA A 164 -5.93 39.64 4.69
C ALA A 164 -7.32 38.94 4.67
N TRP A 165 -8.41 39.70 4.54
CA TRP A 165 -9.79 39.22 4.59
C TRP A 165 -10.18 38.30 3.42
N PRO A 166 -9.83 38.59 2.15
CA PRO A 166 -10.16 37.69 1.05
C PRO A 166 -9.48 36.31 1.20
N ASP A 167 -8.21 36.31 1.56
CA ASP A 167 -7.41 35.10 1.76
C ASP A 167 -7.90 34.30 2.99
N ALA A 168 -8.23 34.99 4.08
CA ALA A 168 -8.80 34.37 5.28
C ALA A 168 -10.19 33.76 5.01
N ILE A 169 -11.07 34.45 4.28
CA ILE A 169 -12.39 33.92 3.90
C ILE A 169 -12.22 32.71 2.98
N GLN A 170 -11.29 32.77 2.02
CA GLN A 170 -11.01 31.64 1.14
C GLN A 170 -10.49 30.44 1.94
N HIS A 171 -9.58 30.67 2.89
CA HIS A 171 -8.95 29.62 3.69
C HIS A 171 -9.92 29.00 4.71
N PHE A 172 -10.60 29.81 5.53
CA PHE A 172 -11.42 29.33 6.65
C PHE A 172 -12.85 28.95 6.26
N VAL A 173 -13.45 29.63 5.27
CA VAL A 173 -14.86 29.44 4.91
C VAL A 173 -15.00 28.65 3.60
N VAL A 174 -14.34 29.08 2.52
CA VAL A 174 -14.58 28.52 1.18
C VAL A 174 -14.01 27.11 0.99
N ARG A 175 -12.87 26.77 1.61
CA ARG A 175 -12.25 25.43 1.52
C ARG A 175 -12.99 24.34 2.30
N ARG A 176 -13.96 24.68 3.14
CA ARG A 176 -14.72 23.70 3.91
C ARG A 176 -15.76 23.00 3.02
N PRO A 177 -15.97 21.68 3.18
CA PRO A 177 -17.04 20.97 2.48
C PRO A 177 -18.41 21.49 2.93
N GLN A 178 -19.42 21.38 2.05
CA GLN A 178 -20.82 21.59 2.45
C GLN A 178 -21.23 20.49 3.46
N PRO A 179 -22.05 20.79 4.49
CA PRO A 179 -22.77 22.05 4.74
C PRO A 179 -22.00 23.06 5.61
N ALA A 180 -20.80 22.74 6.10
CA ALA A 180 -20.07 23.57 7.06
C ALA A 180 -19.77 24.97 6.51
N ARG A 181 -19.47 25.09 5.22
CA ARG A 181 -19.30 26.37 4.52
C ARG A 181 -20.56 27.26 4.59
N ALA A 182 -21.74 26.70 4.33
CA ALA A 182 -22.99 27.43 4.39
C ALA A 182 -23.33 27.88 5.82
N VAL A 183 -23.06 27.03 6.82
CA VAL A 183 -23.27 27.33 8.24
C VAL A 183 -22.39 28.51 8.69
N LEU A 184 -21.08 28.46 8.41
CA LEU A 184 -20.15 29.53 8.79
C LEU A 184 -20.52 30.88 8.16
N ALA A 185 -20.90 30.88 6.87
CA ALA A 185 -21.38 32.08 6.20
C ALA A 185 -22.69 32.61 6.79
N SER A 186 -23.58 31.71 7.24
CA SER A 186 -24.86 32.09 7.89
C SER A 186 -24.64 32.72 9.25
N VAL A 187 -23.75 32.16 10.08
CA VAL A 187 -23.39 32.74 11.38
C VAL A 187 -22.80 34.15 11.21
N ALA A 188 -21.90 34.32 10.23
CA ALA A 188 -21.33 35.63 9.93
C ALA A 188 -22.39 36.63 9.43
N ALA A 189 -23.33 36.20 8.58
CA ALA A 189 -24.43 37.04 8.10
C ALA A 189 -25.33 37.51 9.25
N VAL A 190 -25.66 36.62 10.18
CA VAL A 190 -26.45 36.96 11.38
C VAL A 190 -25.73 38.00 12.24
N GLY A 191 -24.42 37.85 12.46
CA GLY A 191 -23.63 38.84 13.22
C GLY A 191 -23.61 40.24 12.59
N VAL A 192 -23.51 40.31 11.25
CA VAL A 192 -23.56 41.60 10.53
C VAL A 192 -24.97 42.18 10.57
N LEU A 193 -26.01 41.38 10.34
CA LEU A 193 -27.40 41.84 10.43
C LEU A 193 -27.74 42.36 11.84
N ALA A 194 -27.24 41.70 12.89
CA ALA A 194 -27.40 42.17 14.26
C ALA A 194 -26.69 43.51 14.54
N SER A 195 -25.63 43.81 13.81
CA SER A 195 -24.92 45.10 13.90
C SER A 195 -25.60 46.22 13.10
N VAL A 196 -26.37 45.87 12.06
CA VAL A 196 -27.15 46.82 11.26
C VAL A 196 -28.50 47.14 11.94
N TRP A 197 -29.12 46.13 12.55
CA TRP A 197 -30.44 46.18 13.19
C TRP A 197 -30.39 45.82 14.70
N PRO A 198 -29.61 46.52 15.54
CA PRO A 198 -29.46 46.16 16.95
C PRO A 198 -30.75 46.35 17.76
N SER A 199 -31.59 47.34 17.41
CA SER A 199 -32.86 47.63 18.07
C SER A 199 -33.88 46.51 17.93
N ASP A 200 -33.91 45.86 16.78
CA ASP A 200 -34.88 44.80 16.46
C ASP A 200 -34.56 43.50 17.19
N LEU A 201 -33.32 43.39 17.71
CA LEU A 201 -32.82 42.28 18.51
C LEU A 201 -32.68 42.63 20.01
N GLY A 202 -33.09 43.83 20.43
CA GLY A 202 -33.00 44.29 21.82
C GLY A 202 -31.58 44.56 22.31
N LEU A 203 -30.62 44.80 21.42
CA LEU A 203 -29.23 45.08 21.75
C LEU A 203 -29.02 46.60 21.94
N ASP A 204 -28.48 47.02 23.07
CA ASP A 204 -28.15 48.44 23.36
C ASP A 204 -26.81 48.88 22.72
N VAL A 205 -26.58 48.44 21.48
CA VAL A 205 -25.38 48.75 20.71
C VAL A 205 -25.75 49.76 19.63
N ARG A 206 -24.87 50.75 19.40
CA ARG A 206 -25.12 51.75 18.36
C ARG A 206 -25.10 51.10 16.97
N PRO A 207 -26.13 51.33 16.12
CA PRO A 207 -26.21 50.72 14.79
C PRO A 207 -25.09 51.20 13.88
N LEU A 208 -24.67 50.32 12.95
CA LEU A 208 -23.76 50.70 11.88
C LEU A 208 -24.40 51.77 10.96
N PRO A 209 -23.61 52.72 10.43
CA PRO A 209 -24.11 53.81 9.57
C PRO A 209 -24.38 53.28 8.15
N VAL A 210 -25.36 52.39 8.02
CA VAL A 210 -25.80 51.80 6.74
C VAL A 210 -27.22 52.25 6.44
N VAL A 211 -28.13 52.13 7.42
CA VAL A 211 -29.54 52.48 7.24
C VAL A 211 -29.73 54.00 7.17
N ARG A 212 -29.25 54.74 8.18
CA ARG A 212 -29.46 56.20 8.27
C ARG A 212 -28.92 56.98 7.06
N PRO A 213 -27.69 56.71 6.55
CA PRO A 213 -27.18 57.41 5.38
C PRO A 213 -28.01 57.19 4.11
N VAL A 214 -28.60 56.00 3.91
CA VAL A 214 -29.45 55.72 2.76
C VAL A 214 -30.75 56.52 2.83
N PHE A 215 -31.38 56.57 4.01
CA PHE A 215 -32.58 57.39 4.23
C PHE A 215 -32.30 58.89 4.10
N SER A 216 -31.21 59.39 4.70
CA SER A 216 -30.79 60.79 4.58
C SER A 216 -30.42 61.18 3.14
N LEU A 217 -29.81 60.29 2.36
CA LEU A 217 -29.51 60.52 0.95
C LEU A 217 -30.79 60.65 0.10
N ILE A 218 -31.74 59.74 0.30
CA ILE A 218 -33.03 59.78 -0.40
C ILE A 218 -33.82 61.03 0.02
N ALA A 219 -33.79 61.42 1.30
CA ALA A 219 -34.42 62.65 1.79
C ALA A 219 -33.82 63.91 1.13
N LEU A 220 -32.49 63.96 1.00
CA LEU A 220 -31.77 65.06 0.34
C LEU A 220 -32.11 65.19 -1.15
N VAL A 221 -32.24 64.06 -1.84
CA VAL A 221 -32.59 64.02 -3.27
C VAL A 221 -34.06 64.34 -3.51
N ALA A 222 -34.95 63.86 -2.63
CA ALA A 222 -36.39 64.09 -2.73
C ALA A 222 -36.85 65.45 -2.19
N GLY A 223 -35.98 66.18 -1.49
CA GLY A 223 -36.28 67.51 -0.94
C GLY A 223 -37.03 67.50 0.41
N GLY A 224 -37.15 66.34 1.07
CA GLY A 224 -37.85 66.21 2.36
C GLY A 224 -38.11 64.76 2.78
N TYR A 225 -38.67 64.57 3.99
CA TYR A 225 -38.96 63.26 4.57
C TYR A 225 -40.36 62.72 4.23
N GLU A 226 -41.17 63.47 3.48
CA GLU A 226 -42.55 63.12 3.11
C GLU A 226 -42.63 61.79 2.33
N VAL A 227 -41.59 61.44 1.57
CA VAL A 227 -41.47 60.18 0.83
C VAL A 227 -41.51 58.94 1.75
N PHE A 228 -41.13 59.08 3.02
CA PHE A 228 -41.09 57.97 3.98
C PHE A 228 -42.37 57.82 4.83
N GLU A 229 -43.35 58.72 4.67
CA GLU A 229 -44.67 58.57 5.32
C GLU A 229 -45.42 57.34 4.78
N SER A 230 -45.13 56.94 3.54
CA SER A 230 -45.63 55.70 2.97
C SER A 230 -44.92 54.49 3.59
N ARG A 231 -45.68 53.72 4.38
CA ARG A 231 -45.21 52.46 4.98
C ARG A 231 -44.61 51.50 3.96
N LEU A 232 -45.20 51.41 2.75
CA LEU A 232 -44.71 50.51 1.70
C LEU A 232 -43.30 50.90 1.22
N VAL A 233 -43.01 52.20 1.09
CA VAL A 233 -41.70 52.69 0.64
C VAL A 233 -40.62 52.36 1.68
N THR A 234 -40.92 52.60 2.95
CA THR A 234 -40.01 52.33 4.07
C THR A 234 -39.72 50.84 4.23
N GLU A 235 -40.75 49.98 4.15
CA GLU A 235 -40.60 48.51 4.24
C GLU A 235 -39.80 47.95 3.05
N VAL A 236 -40.08 48.41 1.82
CA VAL A 236 -39.31 48.00 0.63
C VAL A 236 -37.85 48.39 0.76
N LEU A 237 -37.56 49.59 1.27
CA LEU A 237 -36.19 50.05 1.46
C LEU A 237 -35.45 49.22 2.52
N TYR A 238 -36.13 48.84 3.62
CA TYR A 238 -35.57 47.93 4.63
C TYR A 238 -35.27 46.53 4.07
N VAL A 239 -36.15 45.99 3.24
CA VAL A 239 -35.92 44.72 2.55
C VAL A 239 -34.72 44.82 1.60
N LEU A 240 -34.63 45.90 0.81
CA LEU A 240 -33.52 46.10 -0.13
C LEU A 240 -32.17 46.22 0.59
N ILE A 241 -32.11 46.97 1.69
CA ILE A 241 -30.88 47.10 2.50
C ILE A 241 -30.49 45.73 3.09
N THR A 242 -31.46 44.97 3.60
CA THR A 242 -31.22 43.63 4.17
C THR A 242 -30.71 42.65 3.11
N LEU A 243 -31.31 42.65 1.92
CA LEU A 243 -30.85 41.82 0.79
C LEU A 243 -29.44 42.22 0.34
N ALA A 244 -29.13 43.52 0.28
CA ALA A 244 -27.81 44.00 -0.09
C ALA A 244 -26.72 43.57 0.90
N VAL A 245 -27.01 43.59 2.21
CA VAL A 245 -26.11 43.10 3.27
C VAL A 245 -25.92 41.59 3.21
N LEU A 246 -26.97 40.83 2.89
CA LEU A 246 -26.96 39.36 2.86
C LEU A 246 -26.30 38.81 1.59
N TRP A 247 -26.39 39.51 0.46
CA TRP A 247 -25.86 39.11 -0.84
C TRP A 247 -24.41 38.55 -0.84
N PRO A 248 -23.39 39.21 -0.23
CA PRO A 248 -22.04 38.67 -0.21
C PRO A 248 -21.94 37.32 0.53
N PHE A 249 -22.73 37.11 1.59
CA PHE A 249 -22.74 35.86 2.35
C PHE A 249 -23.40 34.71 1.58
N VAL A 250 -24.44 34.99 0.79
CA VAL A 250 -25.04 33.99 -0.13
C VAL A 250 -24.01 33.51 -1.15
N ARG A 251 -23.24 34.44 -1.72
CA ARG A 251 -22.19 34.14 -2.69
C ARG A 251 -21.05 33.33 -2.06
N ILE A 252 -20.57 33.75 -0.90
CA ILE A 252 -19.45 33.10 -0.19
C ILE A 252 -19.86 31.74 0.38
N GLY A 253 -21.06 31.60 0.95
CA GLY A 253 -21.55 30.36 1.57
C GLY A 253 -22.04 29.30 0.58
N GLY A 254 -22.26 29.65 -0.69
CA GLY A 254 -22.74 28.71 -1.70
C GLY A 254 -24.12 28.13 -1.39
N TRP A 255 -25.03 28.92 -0.80
CA TRP A 255 -26.31 28.43 -0.28
C TRP A 255 -27.17 27.74 -1.36
N TRP A 256 -27.09 28.20 -2.61
CA TRP A 256 -27.75 27.56 -3.76
C TRP A 256 -27.20 26.18 -4.13
N GLN A 257 -25.94 25.88 -3.82
CA GLN A 257 -25.34 24.55 -4.00
C GLN A 257 -25.79 23.64 -2.85
N ALA A 258 -25.74 24.12 -1.61
CA ALA A 258 -26.22 23.36 -0.45
C ALA A 258 -27.70 22.95 -0.58
N ILE A 259 -28.57 23.83 -1.10
CA ILE A 259 -29.98 23.52 -1.38
C ILE A 259 -30.12 22.46 -2.48
N ARG A 260 -29.27 22.50 -3.53
CA ARG A 260 -29.28 21.51 -4.61
C ARG A 260 -28.79 20.14 -4.13
N ASP A 261 -27.71 20.11 -3.36
CA ASP A 261 -27.15 18.87 -2.81
C ASP A 261 -28.13 18.22 -1.83
N ALA A 262 -28.82 19.02 -1.00
CA ALA A 262 -29.87 18.54 -0.10
C ALA A 262 -31.10 17.98 -0.85
N LYS A 263 -31.43 18.53 -2.03
CA LYS A 263 -32.48 17.96 -2.90
C LYS A 263 -32.03 16.68 -3.61
N ALA A 264 -30.78 16.62 -4.08
CA ALA A 264 -30.22 15.46 -4.76
C ALA A 264 -30.08 14.22 -3.85
N VAL A 265 -29.83 14.42 -2.56
CA VAL A 265 -29.84 13.33 -1.56
C VAL A 265 -31.25 12.74 -1.36
N LYS A 266 -32.31 13.50 -1.69
CA LYS A 266 -33.71 13.07 -1.55
C LYS A 266 -34.25 12.33 -2.79
N GLU A 267 -33.54 12.36 -3.93
CA GLU A 267 -33.99 11.81 -5.23
C GLU A 267 -33.15 10.62 -5.75
N ARG A 268 -32.52 9.83 -4.88
CA ARG A 268 -31.87 8.57 -5.32
C ARG A 268 -32.89 7.44 -5.48
N LEU A 269 -33.54 7.39 -6.64
CA LEU A 269 -34.17 6.18 -7.19
C LEU A 269 -33.13 5.33 -7.95
N PRO A 270 -33.32 4.00 -8.06
CA PRO A 270 -32.37 3.11 -8.72
C PRO A 270 -32.28 3.38 -10.23
N VAL A 271 -31.05 3.49 -10.73
CA VAL A 271 -30.72 3.87 -12.11
C VAL A 271 -30.81 2.66 -13.05
N THR A 272 -31.56 2.81 -14.15
CA THR A 272 -31.59 1.91 -15.32
C THR A 272 -30.21 1.80 -15.98
N PRO A 273 -29.77 0.64 -16.50
CA PRO A 273 -28.43 0.49 -17.08
C PRO A 273 -28.20 1.42 -18.29
N PRO A 274 -27.02 2.06 -18.40
CA PRO A 274 -26.69 3.00 -19.47
C PRO A 274 -26.54 2.32 -20.84
N ARG A 275 -26.75 3.08 -21.92
CA ARG A 275 -26.52 2.62 -23.30
C ARG A 275 -25.01 2.45 -23.56
N PRO A 276 -24.61 1.58 -24.51
CA PRO A 276 -23.21 1.35 -24.85
C PRO A 276 -22.43 2.63 -25.15
N ALA A 277 -23.03 3.65 -25.78
CA ALA A 277 -22.35 4.90 -26.14
C ALA A 277 -22.02 5.82 -24.96
N ASP A 278 -22.53 5.54 -23.75
CA ASP A 278 -22.38 6.40 -22.57
C ASP A 278 -21.21 5.96 -21.66
N GLY A 279 -20.42 4.96 -22.07
CA GLY A 279 -19.28 4.43 -21.31
C GLY A 279 -18.05 5.34 -21.34
N PRO A 280 -17.19 5.32 -20.31
CA PRO A 280 -15.96 6.10 -20.31
C PRO A 280 -15.00 5.63 -21.41
N ALA A 281 -14.24 6.55 -22.04
CA ALA A 281 -13.50 6.31 -23.30
C ALA A 281 -12.62 5.05 -23.36
N ARG A 282 -12.01 4.63 -22.23
CA ARG A 282 -11.21 3.40 -22.17
C ARG A 282 -12.05 2.12 -22.26
N ALA A 283 -13.30 2.13 -21.80
CA ALA A 283 -14.22 1.01 -21.91
C ALA A 283 -14.59 0.66 -23.36
N HIS A 284 -14.22 1.52 -24.31
CA HIS A 284 -14.42 1.35 -25.75
C HIS A 284 -13.23 0.75 -26.51
N TRP A 285 -12.19 0.32 -25.79
CA TRP A 285 -10.99 -0.29 -26.38
C TRP A 285 -10.38 0.58 -27.50
N PRO A 286 -10.02 1.85 -27.21
CA PRO A 286 -9.62 2.82 -28.24
C PRO A 286 -8.37 2.39 -29.00
N GLU A 287 -7.46 1.63 -28.38
CA GLU A 287 -6.28 1.08 -29.03
C GLU A 287 -6.63 0.08 -30.14
N LEU A 288 -7.64 -0.77 -29.94
CA LEU A 288 -8.12 -1.71 -30.96
C LEU A 288 -8.80 -0.95 -32.11
N ARG A 289 -9.58 0.09 -31.80
CA ARG A 289 -10.22 0.95 -32.82
C ARG A 289 -9.18 1.72 -33.64
N ALA A 290 -8.17 2.27 -32.98
CA ALA A 290 -7.06 2.95 -33.65
C ALA A 290 -6.27 2.02 -34.57
N ALA A 291 -6.22 0.72 -34.25
CA ALA A 291 -5.63 -0.31 -35.09
C ALA A 291 -6.56 -0.84 -36.19
N GLY A 292 -7.79 -0.31 -36.32
CA GLY A 292 -8.76 -0.67 -37.37
C GLY A 292 -9.62 -1.90 -37.07
N TYR A 293 -9.61 -2.42 -35.84
CA TYR A 293 -10.37 -3.61 -35.43
C TYR A 293 -11.67 -3.26 -34.70
N ASP A 294 -12.50 -2.41 -35.31
CA ASP A 294 -13.72 -1.87 -34.70
C ASP A 294 -14.71 -2.96 -34.25
N LYS A 295 -14.88 -4.02 -35.05
CA LYS A 295 -15.80 -5.12 -34.73
C LYS A 295 -15.42 -5.86 -33.44
N ALA A 296 -14.13 -6.12 -33.24
CA ALA A 296 -13.62 -6.76 -32.03
C ALA A 296 -13.75 -5.82 -30.83
N ALA A 297 -13.45 -4.53 -31.03
CA ALA A 297 -13.63 -3.51 -30.01
C ALA A 297 -15.10 -3.36 -29.59
N ASP A 298 -16.05 -3.34 -30.54
CA ASP A 298 -17.48 -3.23 -30.28
C ASP A 298 -18.01 -4.44 -29.50
N LEU A 299 -17.58 -5.66 -29.85
CA LEU A 299 -17.94 -6.87 -29.13
C LEU A 299 -17.48 -6.81 -27.67
N LEU A 300 -16.20 -6.50 -27.44
CA LEU A 300 -15.63 -6.41 -26.08
C LEU A 300 -16.25 -5.25 -25.29
N SER A 301 -16.53 -4.11 -25.94
CA SER A 301 -17.20 -2.96 -25.31
C SER A 301 -18.62 -3.35 -24.85
N ALA A 302 -19.38 -4.05 -25.69
CA ALA A 302 -20.74 -4.49 -25.37
C ALA A 302 -20.78 -5.50 -24.22
N GLU A 303 -19.77 -6.37 -24.11
CA GLU A 303 -19.65 -7.30 -22.99
C GLU A 303 -19.21 -6.62 -21.69
N LEU A 304 -18.31 -5.64 -21.76
CA LEU A 304 -17.86 -4.87 -20.61
C LEU A 304 -18.96 -3.98 -20.06
N VAL A 305 -19.60 -3.15 -20.89
CA VAL A 305 -20.72 -2.27 -20.49
C VAL A 305 -21.93 -3.10 -20.07
N GLY A 306 -22.15 -4.26 -20.71
CA GLY A 306 -23.18 -5.23 -20.32
C GLY A 306 -22.90 -6.00 -19.03
N GLY A 307 -21.78 -5.73 -18.33
CA GLY A 307 -21.44 -6.36 -17.05
C GLY A 307 -21.10 -7.85 -17.14
N ARG A 308 -20.75 -8.37 -18.33
CA ARG A 308 -20.40 -9.79 -18.55
C ARG A 308 -18.92 -10.08 -18.37
N MET A 309 -18.07 -9.05 -18.43
CA MET A 309 -16.63 -9.12 -18.16
C MET A 309 -16.33 -8.71 -16.72
N ASN A 310 -15.42 -9.45 -16.08
CA ASN A 310 -14.80 -9.04 -14.82
C ASN A 310 -13.44 -8.36 -15.08
N ASP A 311 -12.79 -7.90 -14.01
CA ASP A 311 -11.47 -7.27 -14.05
C ASP A 311 -10.36 -8.21 -14.57
N VAL A 312 -10.43 -9.51 -14.25
CA VAL A 312 -9.51 -10.55 -14.76
C VAL A 312 -9.62 -10.67 -16.28
N ASP A 313 -10.83 -10.70 -16.84
CA ASP A 313 -11.04 -10.79 -18.29
C ASP A 313 -10.50 -9.55 -19.00
N CYS A 314 -10.77 -8.36 -18.46
CA CYS A 314 -10.23 -7.12 -18.97
C CYS A 314 -8.70 -7.12 -18.98
N ALA A 315 -8.07 -7.54 -17.88
CA ALA A 315 -6.62 -7.63 -17.78
C ALA A 315 -6.02 -8.69 -18.71
N ARG A 316 -6.68 -9.85 -18.86
CA ARG A 316 -6.27 -10.94 -19.76
C ARG A 316 -6.34 -10.53 -21.22
N VAL A 317 -7.46 -9.95 -21.66
CA VAL A 317 -7.63 -9.47 -23.04
C VAL A 317 -6.66 -8.31 -23.32
N ALA A 318 -6.47 -7.38 -22.38
CA ALA A 318 -5.49 -6.30 -22.52
C ALA A 318 -4.05 -6.82 -22.55
N HIS A 319 -3.73 -7.90 -21.85
CA HIS A 319 -2.43 -8.57 -21.93
C HIS A 319 -2.22 -9.23 -23.29
N ALA A 320 -3.19 -10.03 -23.74
CA ALA A 320 -3.15 -10.69 -25.04
C ALA A 320 -3.00 -9.67 -26.19
N TRP A 321 -3.70 -8.53 -26.10
CA TRP A 321 -3.54 -7.42 -27.04
C TRP A 321 -2.12 -6.85 -27.03
N ARG A 322 -1.56 -6.51 -25.86
CA ARG A 322 -0.19 -5.97 -25.75
C ARG A 322 0.87 -6.92 -26.31
N THR A 323 0.68 -8.22 -26.14
CA THR A 323 1.60 -9.25 -26.65
C THR A 323 1.44 -9.46 -28.16
N ALA A 324 0.22 -9.36 -28.69
CA ALA A 324 -0.06 -9.54 -30.12
C ALA A 324 0.22 -8.29 -30.96
N ALA A 325 0.01 -7.09 -30.42
CA ALA A 325 0.10 -5.81 -31.15
C ALA A 325 1.39 -5.58 -31.96
N PRO A 326 2.58 -6.03 -31.52
CA PRO A 326 3.81 -5.89 -32.31
C PRO A 326 3.87 -6.75 -33.58
N ASP A 327 3.07 -7.82 -33.69
CA ASP A 327 3.12 -8.80 -34.78
C ASP A 327 1.77 -8.90 -35.54
N PRO A 328 1.73 -8.58 -36.84
CA PRO A 328 0.53 -8.72 -37.67
C PRO A 328 -0.09 -10.12 -37.67
N GLY A 329 0.71 -11.20 -37.60
CA GLY A 329 0.20 -12.58 -37.57
C GLY A 329 -0.50 -12.91 -36.25
N ALA A 330 0.10 -12.50 -35.13
CA ALA A 330 -0.52 -12.61 -33.81
C ALA A 330 -1.80 -11.77 -33.69
N LEU A 331 -1.86 -10.60 -34.33
CA LEU A 331 -3.06 -9.76 -34.38
C LEU A 331 -4.25 -10.45 -35.06
N ALA A 332 -4.03 -11.13 -36.18
CA ALA A 332 -5.09 -11.89 -36.85
C ALA A 332 -5.66 -12.99 -35.94
N THR A 333 -4.77 -13.70 -35.23
CA THR A 333 -5.15 -14.73 -34.25
C THR A 333 -5.91 -14.12 -33.07
N PHE A 334 -5.50 -12.94 -32.60
CA PHE A 334 -6.20 -12.21 -31.53
C PHE A 334 -7.63 -11.87 -31.93
N VAL A 335 -7.83 -11.27 -33.10
CA VAL A 335 -9.15 -10.85 -33.59
C VAL A 335 -10.08 -12.04 -33.79
N ASP A 336 -9.59 -13.12 -34.40
CA ASP A 336 -10.35 -14.35 -34.59
C ASP A 336 -10.70 -15.02 -33.26
N THR A 337 -9.78 -15.08 -32.29
CA THR A 337 -10.05 -15.62 -30.95
C THR A 337 -11.13 -14.80 -30.22
N VAL A 338 -11.07 -13.47 -30.30
CA VAL A 338 -12.10 -12.58 -29.72
C VAL A 338 -13.44 -12.76 -30.43
N ALA A 339 -13.45 -12.93 -31.75
CA ALA A 339 -14.69 -13.17 -32.50
C ALA A 339 -15.37 -14.49 -32.10
N ARG A 340 -14.59 -15.55 -31.83
CA ARG A 340 -15.13 -16.87 -31.42
C ARG A 340 -15.54 -16.94 -29.96
N HIS A 341 -14.74 -16.38 -29.07
CA HIS A 341 -14.86 -16.62 -27.62
C HIS A 341 -15.28 -15.37 -26.82
N GLY A 342 -15.27 -14.18 -27.42
CA GLY A 342 -15.58 -12.91 -26.76
C GLY A 342 -14.80 -12.74 -25.46
N ARG A 343 -15.51 -12.51 -24.35
CA ARG A 343 -14.99 -12.37 -22.99
C ARG A 343 -14.20 -13.56 -22.50
N ALA A 344 -14.45 -14.76 -23.04
CA ALA A 344 -13.75 -15.98 -22.69
C ALA A 344 -12.48 -16.19 -23.52
N ALA A 345 -12.11 -15.25 -24.39
CA ALA A 345 -10.85 -15.30 -25.13
C ALA A 345 -9.66 -15.48 -24.16
N TRP A 346 -8.76 -16.39 -24.54
CA TRP A 346 -7.54 -16.72 -23.79
C TRP A 346 -7.76 -17.22 -22.36
N THR A 347 -8.94 -17.76 -22.04
CA THR A 347 -9.21 -18.30 -20.69
C THR A 347 -8.12 -19.29 -20.29
N HIS A 348 -7.66 -19.18 -19.03
CA HIS A 348 -6.64 -20.07 -18.47
C HIS A 348 -7.06 -21.55 -18.61
N PRO A 349 -6.11 -22.51 -18.80
CA PRO A 349 -6.44 -23.93 -18.96
C PRO A 349 -7.32 -24.54 -17.85
N SER A 350 -7.28 -23.98 -16.65
CA SER A 350 -8.18 -24.38 -15.55
C SER A 350 -9.66 -24.02 -15.76
N GLY A 351 -9.99 -23.25 -16.81
CA GLY A 351 -11.34 -22.77 -17.12
C GLY A 351 -11.86 -21.69 -16.16
N ARG A 352 -11.09 -21.32 -15.13
CA ARG A 352 -11.48 -20.31 -14.14
C ARG A 352 -11.27 -18.91 -14.70
N ARG A 353 -12.25 -18.03 -14.48
CA ARG A 353 -12.19 -16.59 -14.81
C ARG A 353 -11.98 -15.70 -13.59
N ASP A 354 -11.96 -16.27 -12.39
CA ASP A 354 -11.68 -15.59 -11.13
C ASP A 354 -11.23 -16.60 -10.05
N LEU A 355 -10.67 -16.09 -8.96
CA LEU A 355 -10.42 -16.85 -7.74
C LEU A 355 -11.71 -17.03 -6.92
N PRO A 356 -11.81 -18.10 -6.12
CA PRO A 356 -13.01 -18.41 -5.31
C PRO A 356 -13.28 -17.38 -4.22
N ALA A 357 -12.22 -16.77 -3.67
CA ALA A 357 -12.30 -15.69 -2.71
C ALA A 357 -11.09 -14.77 -2.89
N ARG A 358 -11.29 -13.48 -2.58
CA ARG A 358 -10.23 -12.47 -2.55
C ARG A 358 -10.18 -11.84 -1.16
N SER A 359 -8.97 -11.65 -0.64
CA SER A 359 -8.68 -11.09 0.68
C SER A 359 -8.07 -9.70 0.64
N ALA A 360 -7.60 -9.27 -0.54
CA ALA A 360 -7.03 -7.94 -0.77
C ALA A 360 -7.64 -7.25 -2.00
N VAL A 361 -7.34 -5.96 -2.15
CA VAL A 361 -7.74 -5.16 -3.31
C VAL A 361 -6.63 -5.21 -4.36
N HIS A 362 -7.00 -5.52 -5.61
CA HIS A 362 -6.06 -5.75 -6.72
C HIS A 362 -6.36 -4.83 -7.91
N ASP A 363 -5.32 -4.43 -8.63
CA ASP A 363 -5.40 -3.74 -9.92
C ASP A 363 -4.63 -4.56 -10.96
N LEU A 364 -5.34 -5.49 -11.59
CA LEU A 364 -4.77 -6.47 -12.52
C LEU A 364 -4.22 -5.86 -13.82
N LEU A 365 -4.58 -4.61 -14.15
CA LEU A 365 -3.97 -3.93 -15.30
C LEU A 365 -2.50 -3.57 -15.04
N THR A 366 -2.20 -3.18 -13.80
CA THR A 366 -0.84 -2.86 -13.35
C THR A 366 -0.16 -4.03 -12.63
N GLY A 367 -0.93 -5.07 -12.28
CA GLY A 367 -0.47 -6.18 -11.45
C GLY A 367 -0.31 -5.80 -9.98
N GLN A 368 -0.88 -4.67 -9.54
CA GLN A 368 -0.70 -4.17 -8.18
C GLN A 368 -1.64 -4.87 -7.19
N VAL A 369 -1.10 -5.20 -6.01
CA VAL A 369 -1.89 -5.57 -4.82
C VAL A 369 -1.71 -4.53 -3.73
N ARG A 370 -2.83 -4.09 -3.13
CA ARG A 370 -2.81 -3.16 -2.02
C ARG A 370 -2.54 -3.89 -0.71
N ILE A 371 -1.39 -3.61 -0.09
CA ILE A 371 -0.97 -4.21 1.18
C ILE A 371 -1.35 -3.38 2.41
N GLY A 372 -1.62 -2.08 2.23
CA GLY A 372 -1.93 -1.19 3.34
C GLY A 372 -1.98 0.28 2.92
N ARG A 373 -1.73 1.18 3.87
CA ARG A 373 -1.57 2.62 3.62
C ARG A 373 -0.33 3.17 4.31
N TYR A 374 0.34 4.12 3.69
CA TYR A 374 1.43 4.84 4.34
C TYR A 374 0.89 5.67 5.51
N ALA A 375 1.46 5.46 6.70
CA ALA A 375 1.04 6.11 7.93
C ALA A 375 1.24 7.64 7.88
N LYS A 376 0.47 8.38 8.68
CA LYS A 376 0.66 9.83 8.92
C LYS A 376 1.81 10.08 9.90
N ASP A 377 3.00 9.63 9.54
CA ASP A 377 4.21 9.81 10.34
C ASP A 377 5.08 10.92 9.75
N GLU A 378 5.76 11.70 10.60
CA GLU A 378 6.69 12.75 10.16
C GLU A 378 7.81 12.19 9.30
N ARG A 379 8.27 10.96 9.60
CA ARG A 379 9.29 10.26 8.83
C ARG A 379 8.79 9.87 7.45
N ASN A 380 7.49 9.80 7.17
CA ASN A 380 7.00 9.58 5.81
C ASN A 380 6.96 10.92 5.05
N PRO A 381 7.42 11.00 3.79
CA PRO A 381 7.31 12.22 3.00
C PRO A 381 5.85 12.60 2.82
N TYR A 382 5.56 13.90 2.88
CA TYR A 382 4.18 14.39 2.78
C TYR A 382 3.44 13.85 1.54
N ALA A 383 4.14 13.74 0.40
CA ALA A 383 3.60 13.26 -0.87
C ALA A 383 2.99 11.84 -0.82
N VAL A 384 3.41 11.00 0.13
CA VAL A 384 2.95 9.62 0.25
C VAL A 384 2.09 9.37 1.49
N ARG A 385 2.00 10.31 2.44
CA ARG A 385 1.19 10.13 3.67
C ARG A 385 -0.29 9.85 3.33
N ASN A 386 -0.86 8.78 3.89
CA ASN A 386 -2.19 8.23 3.59
C ASN A 386 -2.41 7.67 2.19
N ALA A 387 -1.41 7.71 1.31
CA ALA A 387 -1.51 7.01 0.05
C ALA A 387 -1.55 5.50 0.31
N ALA A 388 -2.26 4.77 -0.54
CA ALA A 388 -2.27 3.31 -0.46
C ALA A 388 -0.91 2.75 -0.89
N ALA A 389 -0.40 1.80 -0.10
CA ALA A 389 0.84 1.08 -0.36
C ALA A 389 0.53 -0.19 -1.18
N ALA A 390 1.36 -0.45 -2.18
CA ALA A 390 1.14 -1.47 -3.18
C ALA A 390 2.41 -2.25 -3.54
N LEU A 391 2.26 -3.51 -3.93
CA LEU A 391 3.32 -4.32 -4.52
C LEU A 391 2.91 -4.76 -5.93
N ASP A 392 3.86 -4.83 -6.85
CA ASP A 392 3.66 -5.32 -8.22
C ASP A 392 4.82 -6.20 -8.67
N PRO A 393 4.69 -6.93 -9.79
CA PRO A 393 5.77 -7.78 -10.32
C PRO A 393 7.11 -7.06 -10.58
N ALA A 394 7.10 -5.75 -10.89
CA ALA A 394 8.34 -5.00 -11.13
C ALA A 394 9.12 -4.78 -9.84
N VAL A 395 8.42 -4.64 -8.71
CA VAL A 395 9.03 -4.60 -7.37
C VAL A 395 9.43 -6.01 -6.92
N LEU A 396 8.54 -7.00 -7.07
CA LEU A 396 8.82 -8.39 -6.66
C LEU A 396 9.95 -9.03 -7.47
N GLY A 397 10.21 -8.56 -8.69
CA GLY A 397 11.34 -9.02 -9.52
C GLY A 397 12.72 -8.68 -8.93
N THR A 398 12.82 -7.77 -7.96
CA THR A 398 14.07 -7.58 -7.20
C THR A 398 14.14 -8.42 -5.92
N SER A 399 13.15 -9.30 -5.70
CA SER A 399 12.94 -10.10 -4.50
C SER A 399 12.65 -9.28 -3.24
N LEU A 400 11.85 -9.85 -2.33
CA LEU A 400 11.38 -9.20 -1.10
C LEU A 400 11.76 -10.04 0.12
N LEU A 401 12.46 -9.42 1.07
CA LEU A 401 12.74 -10.01 2.38
C LEU A 401 11.83 -9.38 3.45
N ALA A 402 11.04 -10.21 4.12
CA ALA A 402 10.09 -9.84 5.16
C ALA A 402 10.48 -10.44 6.51
N VAL A 403 10.93 -9.62 7.45
CA VAL A 403 11.39 -10.07 8.78
C VAL A 403 10.48 -9.54 9.88
N GLY A 404 10.11 -10.41 10.80
CA GLY A 404 9.50 -10.03 12.08
C GLY A 404 8.87 -11.22 12.80
N PRO A 405 8.49 -11.08 14.07
CA PRO A 405 8.10 -12.21 14.89
C PRO A 405 6.84 -12.93 14.38
N SER A 406 6.61 -14.14 14.89
CA SER A 406 5.35 -14.86 14.68
C SER A 406 4.17 -14.02 15.16
N GLY A 407 3.06 -14.04 14.41
CA GLY A 407 1.87 -13.23 14.72
C GLY A 407 1.94 -11.76 14.31
N ALA A 408 3.07 -11.25 13.79
CA ALA A 408 3.17 -9.87 13.30
C ALA A 408 2.33 -9.56 12.04
N GLY A 409 1.67 -10.59 11.46
CA GLY A 409 0.81 -10.46 10.29
C GLY A 409 1.48 -10.75 8.94
N LYS A 410 2.72 -11.26 8.92
CA LYS A 410 3.46 -11.59 7.67
C LYS A 410 2.63 -12.43 6.69
N THR A 411 2.17 -13.60 7.12
CA THR A 411 1.37 -14.51 6.29
C THR A 411 0.07 -13.85 5.81
N GLY A 412 -0.72 -13.29 6.74
CA GLY A 412 -2.07 -12.81 6.44
C GLY A 412 -2.16 -11.44 5.74
N ARG A 413 -1.14 -10.58 5.90
CA ARG A 413 -1.11 -9.19 5.39
C ARG A 413 -0.10 -8.95 4.27
N LEU A 414 0.86 -9.86 4.07
CA LEU A 414 1.83 -9.79 3.00
C LEU A 414 1.77 -11.04 2.10
N MET A 415 2.10 -12.22 2.62
CA MET A 415 2.29 -13.42 1.78
C MET A 415 1.01 -13.83 1.06
N ARG A 416 -0.11 -13.92 1.78
CA ARG A 416 -1.41 -14.26 1.18
C ARG A 416 -1.87 -13.24 0.14
N PRO A 417 -1.90 -11.92 0.40
CA PRO A 417 -2.22 -10.93 -0.64
C PRO A 417 -1.32 -11.01 -1.88
N VAL A 418 -0.01 -11.23 -1.69
CA VAL A 418 0.94 -11.37 -2.81
C VAL A 418 0.67 -12.66 -3.60
N ALA A 419 0.47 -13.79 -2.92
CA ALA A 419 0.13 -15.07 -3.55
C ALA A 419 -1.19 -14.96 -4.33
N GLU A 420 -2.21 -14.31 -3.76
CA GLU A 420 -3.50 -14.06 -4.38
C GLU A 420 -3.38 -13.17 -5.63
N SER A 421 -2.58 -12.10 -5.57
CA SER A 421 -2.33 -11.22 -6.72
C SER A 421 -1.65 -11.94 -7.87
N LEU A 422 -0.61 -12.73 -7.56
CA LEU A 422 0.11 -13.50 -8.57
C LEU A 422 -0.75 -14.65 -9.13
N ALA A 423 -1.63 -15.23 -8.32
CA ALA A 423 -2.60 -16.21 -8.77
C ALA A 423 -3.66 -15.59 -9.71
N LEU A 424 -4.12 -14.36 -9.44
CA LEU A 424 -4.95 -13.61 -10.40
C LEU A 424 -4.16 -13.28 -11.67
N GLY A 425 -2.89 -12.90 -11.55
CA GLY A 425 -1.98 -12.67 -12.68
C GLY A 425 -1.74 -13.94 -13.52
N ALA A 426 -1.76 -15.12 -12.90
CA ALA A 426 -1.69 -16.38 -13.62
C ALA A 426 -2.95 -16.66 -14.46
N LEU A 427 -4.14 -16.34 -13.94
CA LEU A 427 -5.39 -16.41 -14.70
C LEU A 427 -5.43 -15.45 -15.90
N THR A 428 -4.63 -14.38 -15.89
CA THR A 428 -4.48 -13.45 -17.02
C THR A 428 -3.33 -13.81 -17.96
N GLY A 429 -2.56 -14.87 -17.66
CA GLY A 429 -1.37 -15.28 -18.40
C GLY A 429 -0.11 -14.45 -18.13
N GLN A 430 -0.15 -13.54 -17.14
CA GLN A 430 0.93 -12.60 -16.83
C GLN A 430 1.92 -13.13 -15.79
N CYS A 431 1.52 -14.09 -14.95
CA CYS A 431 2.33 -14.57 -13.84
C CYS A 431 2.31 -16.10 -13.69
N ALA A 432 3.30 -16.64 -12.99
CA ALA A 432 3.26 -17.97 -12.39
C ALA A 432 3.76 -17.86 -10.94
N VAL A 433 3.14 -18.61 -10.03
CA VAL A 433 3.44 -18.54 -8.60
C VAL A 433 3.58 -19.93 -7.99
N VAL A 434 4.63 -20.09 -7.18
CA VAL A 434 4.80 -21.24 -6.29
C VAL A 434 4.76 -20.70 -4.86
N ALA A 435 3.69 -21.00 -4.15
CA ALA A 435 3.49 -20.57 -2.77
C ALA A 435 3.80 -21.74 -1.83
N VAL A 436 4.84 -21.60 -1.03
CA VAL A 436 5.34 -22.62 -0.10
C VAL A 436 5.13 -22.13 1.33
N GLY A 437 4.49 -22.96 2.15
CA GLY A 437 4.33 -22.70 3.57
C GLY A 437 4.11 -23.98 4.34
N ALA A 438 4.17 -23.92 5.66
CA ALA A 438 3.82 -25.05 6.51
C ALA A 438 2.39 -25.56 6.25
N ALA A 439 2.16 -26.85 6.50
CA ALA A 439 0.81 -27.41 6.48
C ALA A 439 -0.14 -26.62 7.42
N GLY A 440 -1.24 -26.12 6.86
CA GLY A 440 -2.22 -25.28 7.56
C GLY A 440 -1.97 -23.78 7.47
N THR A 441 -0.87 -23.33 6.85
CA THR A 441 -0.62 -21.90 6.59
C THR A 441 -1.67 -21.35 5.63
N ALA A 442 -2.29 -20.23 6.02
CA ALA A 442 -3.40 -19.62 5.28
C ALA A 442 -2.93 -18.82 4.04
N LEU A 443 -2.31 -19.48 3.06
CA LEU A 443 -1.89 -18.86 1.78
C LEU A 443 -3.02 -18.75 0.75
N GLY A 444 -4.14 -19.44 0.97
CA GLY A 444 -5.31 -19.44 0.09
C GLY A 444 -6.03 -20.79 0.17
N ALA A 445 -7.26 -20.87 -0.35
CA ALA A 445 -7.98 -22.14 -0.44
C ALA A 445 -7.42 -23.02 -1.58
N ASP A 446 -7.57 -24.34 -1.48
CA ASP A 446 -7.00 -25.30 -2.42
C ASP A 446 -7.51 -25.07 -3.86
N ASP A 447 -8.76 -24.66 -4.01
CA ASP A 447 -9.41 -24.36 -5.30
C ASP A 447 -8.94 -23.06 -5.97
N ALA A 448 -8.10 -22.27 -5.29
CA ALA A 448 -7.42 -21.12 -5.88
C ALA A 448 -6.18 -21.50 -6.70
N TYR A 449 -5.69 -22.74 -6.58
CA TYR A 449 -4.47 -23.23 -7.21
C TYR A 449 -4.76 -24.31 -8.25
N ASP A 450 -3.88 -24.43 -9.26
CA ASP A 450 -3.95 -25.50 -10.26
C ASP A 450 -3.33 -26.80 -9.74
N VAL A 451 -2.26 -26.65 -8.94
CA VAL A 451 -1.52 -27.75 -8.31
C VAL A 451 -1.41 -27.46 -6.83
N VAL A 452 -1.83 -28.42 -6.00
CA VAL A 452 -1.64 -28.40 -4.55
C VAL A 452 -0.93 -29.68 -4.17
N VAL A 453 0.27 -29.54 -3.60
CA VAL A 453 1.08 -30.66 -3.10
C VAL A 453 1.17 -30.58 -1.59
N LYS A 454 0.98 -31.72 -0.93
CA LYS A 454 0.98 -31.88 0.53
C LYS A 454 1.79 -33.14 0.87
N PRO A 455 3.13 -33.09 0.82
CA PRO A 455 3.96 -34.26 1.07
C PRO A 455 3.65 -34.86 2.44
N GLY A 456 3.36 -36.16 2.49
CA GLY A 456 2.99 -36.87 3.73
C GLY A 456 1.52 -36.78 4.14
N ASP A 457 0.67 -36.10 3.37
CA ASP A 457 -0.79 -36.15 3.52
C ASP A 457 -1.39 -37.12 2.49
N PRO A 458 -2.03 -38.23 2.89
CA PRO A 458 -2.68 -39.17 1.97
C PRO A 458 -3.77 -38.55 1.09
N GLY A 459 -4.30 -37.38 1.47
CA GLY A 459 -5.27 -36.63 0.68
C GLY A 459 -4.63 -35.78 -0.44
N SER A 460 -3.31 -35.82 -0.61
CA SER A 460 -2.63 -35.07 -1.67
C SER A 460 -2.92 -35.65 -3.05
N VAL A 461 -3.29 -34.79 -4.00
CA VAL A 461 -3.61 -35.19 -5.39
C VAL A 461 -2.36 -35.17 -6.29
N HIS A 462 -1.38 -34.35 -5.94
CA HIS A 462 -0.16 -34.14 -6.70
C HIS A 462 1.06 -34.38 -5.81
N ASP A 463 2.12 -34.89 -6.42
CA ASP A 463 3.41 -35.12 -5.80
C ASP A 463 4.44 -34.06 -6.22
N ILE A 464 5.62 -34.02 -5.61
CA ILE A 464 6.77 -33.20 -6.04
C ILE A 464 7.71 -34.06 -6.88
N ASP A 465 8.04 -33.58 -8.07
CA ASP A 465 9.14 -34.16 -8.83
C ASP A 465 10.49 -33.72 -8.24
N LEU A 466 11.21 -34.66 -7.62
CA LEU A 466 12.55 -34.41 -7.09
C LEU A 466 13.55 -33.96 -8.16
N TYR A 467 13.34 -34.38 -9.41
CA TYR A 467 14.23 -34.12 -10.54
C TYR A 467 13.74 -33.01 -11.47
N ALA A 468 12.61 -32.35 -11.14
CA ALA A 468 12.05 -31.23 -11.90
C ALA A 468 11.97 -31.49 -13.43
N ASP A 469 11.60 -32.69 -13.83
CA ASP A 469 11.51 -33.19 -15.22
C ASP A 469 12.77 -32.85 -16.03
N CYS A 470 13.94 -32.95 -15.39
CA CYS A 470 15.19 -32.70 -16.07
C CYS A 470 15.59 -33.89 -16.94
N ALA A 471 16.20 -33.57 -18.09
CA ALA A 471 16.72 -34.59 -19.00
C ALA A 471 18.24 -34.72 -18.88
N ASP A 472 18.87 -34.00 -17.96
CA ASP A 472 20.31 -33.98 -17.75
C ASP A 472 20.60 -34.38 -16.30
N ALA A 473 21.43 -35.40 -16.13
CA ALA A 473 21.78 -35.93 -14.81
C ALA A 473 22.65 -34.94 -14.01
N ASP A 474 23.49 -34.16 -14.68
CA ASP A 474 24.31 -33.12 -14.04
C ASP A 474 23.43 -31.97 -13.53
N GLU A 475 22.42 -31.61 -14.31
CA GLU A 475 21.40 -30.64 -13.88
C GLU A 475 20.67 -31.13 -12.64
N ALA A 476 20.22 -32.39 -12.64
CA ALA A 476 19.55 -33.00 -11.50
C ALA A 476 20.43 -33.04 -10.24
N ALA A 477 21.67 -33.48 -10.42
CA ALA A 477 22.67 -33.54 -9.36
C ALA A 477 22.95 -32.16 -8.76
N ALA A 478 22.95 -31.09 -9.57
CA ALA A 478 23.25 -29.74 -9.12
C ALA A 478 22.23 -29.23 -8.08
N PHE A 479 20.93 -29.27 -8.37
CA PHE A 479 19.93 -28.78 -7.41
C PHE A 479 19.68 -29.77 -6.26
N LEU A 480 19.87 -31.08 -6.47
CA LEU A 480 19.78 -32.06 -5.38
C LEU A 480 20.92 -31.91 -4.38
N ALA A 481 22.17 -31.74 -4.84
CA ALA A 481 23.30 -31.48 -3.95
C ALA A 481 23.07 -30.20 -3.14
N GLU A 482 22.59 -29.15 -3.79
CA GLU A 482 22.27 -27.88 -3.14
C GLU A 482 21.19 -28.05 -2.06
N ALA A 483 20.15 -28.84 -2.35
CA ALA A 483 19.09 -29.14 -1.41
C ALA A 483 19.56 -29.98 -0.21
N LEU A 484 20.33 -31.03 -0.46
CA LEU A 484 20.71 -32.02 0.54
C LEU A 484 21.82 -31.52 1.45
N VAL A 485 22.88 -30.92 0.89
CA VAL A 485 24.11 -30.60 1.63
C VAL A 485 24.55 -29.14 1.52
N GLY A 486 23.79 -28.27 0.84
CA GLY A 486 24.15 -26.86 0.67
C GLY A 486 24.24 -26.04 1.97
N ASP A 487 23.71 -26.57 3.08
CA ASP A 487 23.82 -26.00 4.44
C ASP A 487 24.95 -26.62 5.29
N LEU A 488 25.61 -27.67 4.81
CA LEU A 488 26.67 -28.36 5.54
C LEU A 488 28.04 -27.76 5.19
N GLU A 489 28.69 -27.11 6.16
CA GLU A 489 30.06 -26.57 5.95
C GLU A 489 31.11 -27.67 5.75
N ALA A 490 30.89 -28.86 6.30
CA ALA A 490 31.82 -29.98 6.22
C ALA A 490 31.86 -30.67 4.85
N VAL A 491 30.84 -30.46 4.00
CA VAL A 491 30.70 -31.17 2.72
C VAL A 491 30.81 -30.19 1.57
N GLU A 492 31.78 -30.41 0.68
CA GLU A 492 31.94 -29.57 -0.50
C GLU A 492 30.82 -29.86 -1.53
N THR A 493 29.92 -28.89 -1.76
CA THR A 493 28.78 -29.04 -2.70
C THR A 493 29.20 -29.54 -4.08
N ARG A 494 30.33 -29.07 -4.62
CA ARG A 494 30.82 -29.52 -5.93
C ARG A 494 31.08 -31.03 -5.97
N ARG A 495 31.65 -31.60 -4.91
CA ARG A 495 31.89 -33.05 -4.83
C ARG A 495 30.59 -33.82 -4.69
N ALA A 496 29.63 -33.27 -3.95
CA ALA A 496 28.29 -33.85 -3.84
C ALA A 496 27.58 -33.89 -5.21
N VAL A 497 27.68 -32.83 -6.02
CA VAL A 497 27.18 -32.81 -7.40
C VAL A 497 27.82 -33.92 -8.22
N THR A 498 29.15 -34.04 -8.21
CA THR A 498 29.84 -35.10 -8.96
C THR A 498 29.40 -36.49 -8.50
N THR A 499 29.27 -36.71 -7.19
CA THR A 499 28.85 -38.01 -6.62
C THR A 499 27.44 -38.38 -7.06
N LEU A 500 26.50 -37.42 -7.03
CA LEU A 500 25.15 -37.63 -7.52
C LEU A 500 25.12 -37.87 -9.04
N ALA A 501 25.85 -37.09 -9.83
CA ALA A 501 25.90 -37.25 -11.29
C ALA A 501 26.43 -38.64 -11.70
N GLN A 502 27.44 -39.14 -10.99
CA GLN A 502 28.02 -40.48 -11.19
C GLN A 502 27.08 -41.64 -10.85
N LEU A 503 25.95 -41.37 -10.19
CA LEU A 503 24.91 -42.37 -9.92
C LEU A 503 23.67 -42.13 -10.81
N LEU A 504 23.22 -40.89 -10.93
CA LEU A 504 22.02 -40.50 -11.67
C LEU A 504 22.17 -40.73 -13.18
N GLY A 505 23.32 -40.40 -13.75
CA GLY A 505 23.60 -40.60 -15.17
C GLY A 505 23.57 -42.08 -15.57
N PRO A 506 24.36 -42.94 -14.90
CA PRO A 506 24.36 -44.38 -15.16
C PRO A 506 23.00 -45.04 -14.93
N TYR A 507 22.30 -44.70 -13.83
CA TYR A 507 20.96 -45.24 -13.56
C TYR A 507 19.96 -44.88 -14.65
N ARG A 508 19.93 -43.61 -15.07
CA ARG A 508 19.01 -43.15 -16.12
C ARG A 508 19.34 -43.72 -17.49
N ALA A 509 20.61 -43.92 -17.82
CA ALA A 509 21.00 -44.56 -19.06
C ALA A 509 20.47 -45.99 -19.18
N LEU A 510 20.47 -46.74 -18.07
CA LEU A 510 19.99 -48.12 -18.03
C LEU A 510 18.46 -48.22 -17.94
N HIS A 511 17.83 -47.40 -17.09
CA HIS A 511 16.41 -47.52 -16.75
C HIS A 511 15.48 -46.53 -17.47
N GLY A 512 16.04 -45.57 -18.22
CA GLY A 512 15.27 -44.51 -18.90
C GLY A 512 14.66 -43.45 -17.98
N ARG A 513 14.84 -43.59 -16.66
CA ARG A 513 14.31 -42.71 -15.60
C ARG A 513 15.32 -42.56 -14.46
N PHE A 514 15.14 -41.56 -13.60
CA PHE A 514 15.95 -41.42 -12.39
C PHE A 514 15.52 -42.40 -11.28
N PRO A 515 16.41 -42.70 -10.30
CA PRO A 515 16.07 -43.60 -9.20
C PRO A 515 15.00 -43.01 -8.28
N SER A 516 14.26 -43.87 -7.57
CA SER A 516 13.41 -43.42 -6.47
C SER A 516 14.26 -43.04 -5.25
N VAL A 517 13.68 -42.36 -4.26
CA VAL A 517 14.39 -41.97 -3.02
C VAL A 517 15.08 -43.14 -2.32
N PRO A 518 14.42 -44.30 -2.06
CA PRO A 518 15.08 -45.43 -1.40
C PRO A 518 16.25 -45.98 -2.21
N VAL A 519 16.08 -46.12 -3.53
CA VAL A 519 17.12 -46.64 -4.43
C VAL A 519 18.31 -45.69 -4.47
N LEU A 520 18.07 -44.37 -4.58
CA LEU A 520 19.16 -43.39 -4.58
C LEU A 520 19.91 -43.39 -3.25
N ARG A 521 19.19 -43.53 -2.12
CA ARG A 521 19.80 -43.64 -0.78
C ARG A 521 20.73 -44.86 -0.70
N GLU A 522 20.27 -46.04 -1.09
CA GLU A 522 21.07 -47.28 -1.07
C GLU A 522 22.33 -47.18 -1.96
N LEU A 523 22.19 -46.58 -3.15
CA LEU A 523 23.33 -46.35 -4.04
C LEU A 523 24.35 -45.35 -3.46
N LEU A 524 23.89 -44.36 -2.69
CA LEU A 524 24.76 -43.38 -2.03
C LEU A 524 25.46 -43.95 -0.79
N GLU A 525 24.78 -44.79 -0.02
CA GLU A 525 25.36 -45.59 1.08
C GLU A 525 26.45 -46.54 0.56
N GLY A 526 26.41 -46.86 -0.73
CA GLY A 526 27.39 -47.70 -1.40
C GLY A 526 27.04 -49.18 -1.31
N ASP A 527 25.75 -49.52 -1.35
CA ASP A 527 25.30 -50.92 -1.37
C ASP A 527 26.02 -51.71 -2.48
N PRO A 528 26.82 -52.73 -2.12
CA PRO A 528 27.59 -53.49 -3.10
C PRO A 528 26.72 -54.20 -4.13
N ALA A 529 25.52 -54.65 -3.76
CA ALA A 529 24.61 -55.36 -4.67
C ALA A 529 24.03 -54.40 -5.72
N GLY A 530 23.44 -53.28 -5.29
CA GLY A 530 22.89 -52.28 -6.22
C GLY A 530 23.93 -51.69 -7.17
N LEU A 531 25.15 -51.43 -6.71
CA LEU A 531 26.24 -50.95 -7.57
C LEU A 531 26.73 -52.02 -8.55
N ALA A 532 26.79 -53.29 -8.12
CA ALA A 532 27.18 -54.40 -9.00
C ALA A 532 26.12 -54.66 -10.08
N ASP A 533 24.83 -54.59 -9.73
CA ASP A 533 23.71 -54.77 -10.66
C ASP A 533 23.69 -53.65 -11.70
N LEU A 534 23.85 -52.39 -11.27
CA LEU A 534 23.97 -51.25 -12.18
C LEU A 534 25.18 -51.39 -13.11
N GLY A 535 26.32 -51.84 -12.57
CA GLY A 535 27.53 -52.11 -13.34
C GLY A 535 27.36 -53.25 -14.34
N ALA A 536 26.64 -54.32 -14.00
CA ALA A 536 26.36 -55.43 -14.90
C ALA A 536 25.43 -55.01 -16.04
N GLY A 537 24.39 -54.21 -15.76
CA GLY A 537 23.47 -53.68 -16.78
C GLY A 537 24.15 -52.76 -17.80
N LEU A 538 25.18 -52.03 -17.38
CA LEU A 538 25.97 -51.12 -18.23
C LEU A 538 27.15 -51.81 -18.94
N ALA A 539 27.26 -53.14 -18.88
CA ALA A 539 28.33 -53.89 -19.54
C ALA A 539 28.21 -53.91 -21.07
N THR A 540 27.05 -53.56 -21.62
CA THR A 540 26.85 -53.42 -23.07
C THR A 540 27.62 -52.21 -23.59
N GLY A 541 28.22 -52.33 -24.79
CA GLY A 541 29.12 -51.31 -25.33
C GLY A 541 28.51 -49.91 -25.51
N GLU A 542 27.19 -49.81 -25.58
CA GLU A 542 26.43 -48.55 -25.75
C GLU A 542 26.60 -47.58 -24.58
N HIS A 543 26.94 -48.06 -23.38
CA HIS A 543 27.04 -47.24 -22.17
C HIS A 543 28.45 -47.13 -21.57
N THR A 544 29.49 -47.32 -22.40
CA THR A 544 30.90 -47.33 -21.95
C THR A 544 31.30 -46.09 -21.14
N ALA A 545 30.79 -44.89 -21.48
CA ALA A 545 31.07 -43.67 -20.72
C ALA A 545 30.44 -43.69 -19.32
N MET A 546 29.16 -44.10 -19.23
CA MET A 546 28.43 -44.19 -17.97
C MET A 546 29.02 -45.26 -17.05
N ARG A 547 29.52 -46.37 -17.61
CA ARG A 547 30.28 -47.38 -16.86
C ARG A 547 31.53 -46.80 -16.22
N ARG A 548 32.29 -45.95 -16.93
CA ARG A 548 33.49 -45.30 -16.37
C ARG A 548 33.17 -44.36 -15.20
N GLU A 549 32.07 -43.63 -15.29
CA GLU A 549 31.59 -42.77 -14.19
C GLU A 549 31.22 -43.60 -12.96
N LEU A 550 30.50 -44.71 -13.15
CA LEU A 550 30.16 -45.63 -12.05
C LEU A 550 31.41 -46.27 -11.43
N ASP A 551 32.36 -46.72 -12.24
CA ASP A 551 33.64 -47.27 -11.76
C ASP A 551 34.43 -46.23 -10.95
N ALA A 552 34.33 -44.94 -11.32
CA ALA A 552 34.94 -43.85 -10.56
C ALA A 552 34.25 -43.65 -9.20
N ARG A 553 32.92 -43.70 -9.14
CA ARG A 553 32.17 -43.66 -7.87
C ARG A 553 32.55 -44.82 -6.95
N VAL A 554 32.60 -46.04 -7.48
CA VAL A 554 32.97 -47.24 -6.70
C VAL A 554 34.36 -47.10 -6.07
N ARG A 555 35.34 -46.52 -6.78
CA ARG A 555 36.69 -46.27 -6.24
C ARG A 555 36.73 -45.18 -5.16
N GLN A 556 35.84 -44.20 -5.24
CA GLN A 556 35.76 -43.09 -4.28
C GLN A 556 34.96 -43.45 -3.03
N SER A 557 34.07 -44.44 -3.15
CA SER A 557 33.22 -44.94 -2.07
C SER A 557 34.04 -45.42 -0.88
N GLY A 558 33.67 -44.96 0.32
CA GLY A 558 34.36 -45.29 1.56
C GLY A 558 35.67 -44.53 1.81
N SER A 559 36.04 -43.58 0.94
CA SER A 559 37.15 -42.66 1.24
C SER A 559 36.77 -41.67 2.36
N PRO A 560 37.73 -41.14 3.15
CA PRO A 560 37.42 -40.23 4.27
C PRO A 560 36.68 -38.94 3.87
N ASN A 561 36.74 -38.56 2.59
CA ASN A 561 36.10 -37.36 2.06
C ASN A 561 34.91 -37.69 1.13
N ASP A 562 34.35 -38.90 1.23
CA ASP A 562 33.19 -39.32 0.45
C ASP A 562 31.93 -38.57 0.93
N PRO A 563 31.26 -37.78 0.08
CA PRO A 563 30.01 -37.12 0.45
C PRO A 563 28.80 -38.09 0.44
N GLY A 564 28.95 -39.31 -0.08
CA GLY A 564 27.89 -40.32 -0.21
C GLY A 564 27.09 -40.56 1.07
N PRO A 565 27.72 -40.91 2.21
CA PRO A 565 27.01 -41.12 3.47
C PRO A 565 26.21 -39.89 3.94
N ALA A 566 26.78 -38.69 3.84
CA ALA A 566 26.09 -37.46 4.23
C ALA A 566 24.88 -37.14 3.32
N LEU A 567 24.98 -37.46 2.03
CA LEU A 567 23.87 -37.35 1.08
C LEU A 567 22.77 -38.38 1.37
N ALA A 568 23.14 -39.63 1.66
CA ALA A 568 22.22 -40.68 2.03
C ALA A 568 21.46 -40.35 3.33
N ASP A 569 22.16 -39.87 4.36
CA ASP A 569 21.56 -39.46 5.64
C ASP A 569 20.50 -38.36 5.43
N ARG A 570 20.76 -37.41 4.52
CA ARG A 570 19.81 -36.34 4.18
C ARG A 570 18.62 -36.87 3.38
N LEU A 571 18.84 -37.80 2.44
CA LEU A 571 17.75 -38.46 1.70
C LEU A 571 16.91 -39.38 2.59
N ALA A 572 17.47 -39.96 3.65
CA ALA A 572 16.73 -40.77 4.62
C ALA A 572 15.62 -39.99 5.36
N LEU A 573 15.66 -38.65 5.33
CA LEU A 573 14.56 -37.80 5.81
C LEU A 573 13.33 -37.89 4.90
N LEU A 574 13.51 -38.18 3.61
CA LEU A 574 12.47 -38.37 2.61
C LEU A 574 12.06 -39.84 2.45
N ASP A 575 12.91 -40.80 2.85
CA ASP A 575 12.62 -42.25 2.84
C ASP A 575 11.85 -42.73 4.09
N ARG A 576 11.00 -41.87 4.66
CA ARG A 576 10.19 -42.24 5.82
C ARG A 576 8.88 -42.89 5.36
N PRO A 577 8.26 -43.79 6.16
CA PRO A 577 6.98 -44.39 5.80
C PRO A 577 5.86 -43.36 5.51
N ALA A 578 5.93 -42.18 6.14
CA ALA A 578 5.00 -41.08 5.86
C ALA A 578 5.06 -40.58 4.41
N PHE A 579 6.19 -40.77 3.72
CA PHE A 579 6.45 -40.33 2.35
C PHE A 579 6.54 -41.50 1.35
N ALA A 580 6.17 -42.73 1.74
CA ALA A 580 6.37 -43.92 0.91
C ALA A 580 5.69 -43.85 -0.46
N ASP A 581 4.54 -43.16 -0.54
CA ASP A 581 3.77 -42.95 -1.77
C ASP A 581 4.13 -41.63 -2.49
N PHE A 582 5.19 -40.95 -2.05
CA PHE A 582 5.66 -39.67 -2.60
C PHE A 582 7.04 -39.80 -3.22
N PHE A 583 7.39 -38.82 -4.06
CA PHE A 583 8.65 -38.71 -4.78
C PHE A 583 8.91 -39.86 -5.76
N ASP A 584 7.85 -40.47 -6.32
CA ASP A 584 8.01 -41.54 -7.30
C ASP A 584 8.33 -40.97 -8.69
N PRO A 585 9.52 -41.27 -9.26
CA PRO A 585 9.88 -40.84 -10.62
C PRO A 585 9.08 -41.60 -11.69
N GLY A 586 8.31 -42.64 -11.34
CA GLY A 586 7.46 -43.42 -12.25
C GLY A 586 6.23 -42.67 -12.78
N GLY A 587 5.86 -41.54 -12.15
CA GLY A 587 4.80 -40.65 -12.65
C GLY A 587 3.37 -41.05 -12.26
N GLU A 588 3.18 -42.15 -11.51
CA GLU A 588 1.86 -42.60 -11.07
C GLU A 588 1.17 -41.56 -10.15
N GLY A 589 1.96 -40.81 -9.36
CA GLY A 589 1.49 -39.77 -8.43
C GLY A 589 1.23 -38.38 -9.03
N ARG A 590 1.18 -38.24 -10.36
CA ARG A 590 1.04 -36.93 -11.07
C ARG A 590 2.05 -35.89 -10.55
N PRO A 591 3.36 -36.16 -10.65
CA PRO A 591 4.37 -35.32 -10.04
C PRO A 591 4.40 -33.94 -10.69
N PHE A 592 4.38 -32.91 -9.84
CA PHE A 592 4.56 -31.54 -10.24
C PHE A 592 6.05 -31.26 -10.46
N SER A 593 6.41 -30.92 -11.69
CA SER A 593 7.73 -30.43 -12.04
C SER A 593 7.81 -28.91 -11.94
N MET A 594 8.83 -28.43 -11.22
CA MET A 594 9.15 -27.00 -11.13
C MET A 594 9.37 -26.36 -12.52
N ARG A 595 9.82 -27.15 -13.51
CA ARG A 595 10.04 -26.69 -14.88
C ARG A 595 8.74 -26.21 -15.55
N ALA A 596 7.59 -26.75 -15.17
CA ALA A 596 6.30 -26.32 -15.70
C ALA A 596 6.01 -24.83 -15.44
N VAL A 597 6.52 -24.26 -14.34
CA VAL A 597 6.38 -22.83 -13.98
C VAL A 597 7.08 -21.91 -14.99
N ALA A 598 8.15 -22.39 -15.64
CA ALA A 598 8.84 -21.62 -16.67
C ALA A 598 8.05 -21.54 -17.98
N HIS A 599 7.22 -22.54 -18.27
CA HIS A 599 6.52 -22.66 -19.56
C HIS A 599 5.05 -22.24 -19.49
N HIS A 600 4.45 -22.33 -18.31
CA HIS A 600 3.02 -22.11 -18.13
C HIS A 600 2.74 -21.13 -16.97
N PRO A 601 1.71 -20.28 -17.09
CA PRO A 601 1.27 -19.37 -16.04
C PRO A 601 0.54 -20.15 -14.93
N LEU A 602 1.28 -20.96 -14.16
CA LEU A 602 0.72 -21.88 -13.18
C LEU A 602 0.57 -21.27 -11.79
N ARG A 603 -0.41 -21.77 -11.05
CA ARG A 603 -0.65 -21.47 -9.64
C ARG A 603 -0.39 -22.74 -8.83
N VAL A 604 0.69 -22.76 -8.07
CA VAL A 604 1.13 -23.93 -7.30
C VAL A 604 1.16 -23.58 -5.83
N ARG A 605 0.61 -24.46 -4.98
CA ARG A 605 0.78 -24.41 -3.53
C ARG A 605 1.47 -25.67 -3.03
N VAL A 606 2.48 -25.51 -2.19
CA VAL A 606 3.16 -26.62 -1.52
C VAL A 606 3.04 -26.43 -0.02
N ASP A 607 2.35 -27.37 0.63
CA ASP A 607 2.16 -27.39 2.07
C ASP A 607 3.21 -28.33 2.69
N LEU A 608 4.23 -27.77 3.33
CA LEU A 608 5.36 -28.53 3.87
C LEU A 608 4.99 -29.28 5.17
N PRO A 609 5.52 -30.50 5.40
CA PRO A 609 5.18 -31.35 6.54
C PRO A 609 5.94 -30.95 7.82
N GLU A 610 5.70 -29.75 8.36
CA GLU A 610 6.43 -29.30 9.57
C GLU A 610 6.12 -30.13 10.82
N HIS A 611 4.89 -30.61 10.98
CA HIS A 611 4.48 -31.38 12.16
C HIS A 611 5.11 -32.78 12.14
N GLY A 612 6.22 -32.96 12.86
CA GLY A 612 6.93 -34.23 13.00
C GLY A 612 8.06 -34.45 12.00
N HIS A 613 8.18 -33.61 10.96
CA HIS A 613 9.19 -33.73 9.90
C HIS A 613 9.84 -32.37 9.54
N GLU A 614 10.21 -31.57 10.54
CA GLU A 614 10.81 -30.24 10.33
C GLU A 614 12.05 -30.26 9.43
N ASP A 615 12.96 -31.23 9.60
CA ASP A 615 14.17 -31.30 8.79
C ASP A 615 13.87 -31.66 7.33
N ALA A 616 12.88 -32.52 7.09
CA ALA A 616 12.39 -32.82 5.74
C ALA A 616 11.71 -31.59 5.11
N SER A 617 10.91 -30.85 5.89
CA SER A 617 10.31 -29.57 5.47
C SER A 617 11.38 -28.56 5.01
N ARG A 618 12.45 -28.37 5.79
CA ARG A 618 13.57 -27.48 5.43
C ARG A 618 14.30 -27.94 4.17
N LEU A 619 14.55 -29.25 4.05
CA LEU A 619 15.18 -29.86 2.87
C LEU A 619 14.32 -29.62 1.62
N LEU A 620 13.01 -29.86 1.69
CA LEU A 620 12.08 -29.63 0.58
C LEU A 620 11.98 -28.15 0.21
N ALA A 621 11.92 -27.24 1.19
CA ALA A 621 11.94 -25.80 0.92
C ALA A 621 13.22 -25.37 0.17
N ARG A 622 14.37 -25.92 0.57
CA ARG A 622 15.65 -25.68 -0.11
C ARG A 622 15.68 -26.29 -1.50
N LEU A 623 15.14 -27.50 -1.68
CA LEU A 623 14.98 -28.13 -2.98
C LEU A 623 14.15 -27.28 -3.93
N LEU A 624 12.99 -26.80 -3.48
CA LEU A 624 12.11 -25.94 -4.29
C LEU A 624 12.80 -24.62 -4.65
N LEU A 625 13.56 -24.01 -3.74
CA LEU A 625 14.34 -22.80 -4.02
C LEU A 625 15.47 -23.08 -5.03
N ALA A 626 16.20 -24.18 -4.87
CA ALA A 626 17.28 -24.59 -5.77
C ALA A 626 16.74 -24.89 -7.18
N GLN A 627 15.68 -25.70 -7.28
CA GLN A 627 15.00 -26.00 -8.54
C GLN A 627 14.44 -24.73 -9.19
N PHE A 628 13.74 -23.87 -8.44
CA PHE A 628 13.18 -22.62 -8.97
C PHE A 628 14.27 -21.73 -9.56
N THR A 629 15.31 -21.44 -8.77
CA THR A 629 16.43 -20.59 -9.21
C THR A 629 17.23 -21.19 -10.36
N TYR A 630 17.27 -22.52 -10.49
CA TYR A 630 17.85 -23.19 -11.65
C TYR A 630 16.96 -23.03 -12.89
N VAL A 631 15.70 -23.45 -12.78
CA VAL A 631 14.71 -23.45 -13.88
C VAL A 631 14.54 -22.06 -14.48
N VAL A 632 14.49 -21.02 -13.65
CA VAL A 632 14.32 -19.64 -14.13
C VAL A 632 15.55 -19.11 -14.90
N ARG A 633 16.72 -19.75 -14.80
CA ARG A 633 17.91 -19.39 -15.59
C ARG A 633 17.93 -19.99 -16.99
N GLY A 634 17.01 -20.91 -17.31
CA GLY A 634 16.92 -21.57 -18.62
C GLY A 634 16.85 -20.58 -19.79
N ARG A 635 17.42 -20.95 -20.94
CA ARG A 635 17.65 -20.04 -22.10
C ARG A 635 16.39 -19.52 -22.80
N ALA A 636 15.23 -20.13 -22.57
CA ALA A 636 13.97 -19.70 -23.19
C ALA A 636 13.44 -18.43 -22.51
N ARG A 637 13.24 -17.36 -23.27
CA ARG A 637 12.65 -16.12 -22.76
C ARG A 637 11.19 -16.39 -22.36
N ARG A 638 10.86 -16.17 -21.10
CA ARG A 638 9.50 -16.36 -20.56
C ARG A 638 8.63 -15.13 -20.84
N PRO A 639 7.36 -15.31 -21.26
CA PRO A 639 6.44 -14.20 -21.48
C PRO A 639 5.83 -13.68 -20.18
N HIS A 640 5.80 -14.50 -19.12
CA HIS A 640 5.21 -14.19 -17.82
C HIS A 640 6.26 -14.03 -16.72
N PHE A 641 5.86 -13.35 -15.64
CA PHE A 641 6.67 -13.20 -14.42
C PHE A 641 6.55 -14.46 -13.54
N ALA A 642 7.65 -14.97 -13.00
CA ALA A 642 7.64 -16.16 -12.13
C ALA A 642 8.05 -15.79 -10.70
N CYS A 643 7.30 -16.23 -9.69
CA CYS A 643 7.61 -15.92 -8.30
C CYS A 643 7.50 -17.14 -7.38
N LEU A 644 8.51 -17.32 -6.53
CA LEU A 644 8.49 -18.27 -5.42
C LEU A 644 8.26 -17.51 -4.12
N ILE A 645 7.25 -17.92 -3.35
CA ILE A 645 6.97 -17.37 -2.02
C ILE A 645 7.31 -18.45 -1.00
N LEU A 646 8.23 -18.15 -0.11
CA LEU A 646 8.53 -18.96 1.08
C LEU A 646 7.99 -18.21 2.29
N ASP A 647 6.88 -18.65 2.87
CA ASP A 647 6.30 -18.02 4.08
C ASP A 647 7.25 -18.13 5.29
N ASP A 648 8.00 -19.24 5.36
CA ASP A 648 9.12 -19.44 6.27
C ASP A 648 10.36 -19.91 5.49
N ALA A 649 11.39 -19.07 5.46
CA ALA A 649 12.68 -19.37 4.85
C ALA A 649 13.76 -19.76 5.88
N ALA A 650 13.41 -20.00 7.14
CA ALA A 650 14.35 -20.31 8.21
C ALA A 650 15.22 -21.53 7.88
N ARG A 651 16.55 -21.34 7.89
CA ARG A 651 17.56 -22.37 7.57
C ARG A 651 17.44 -23.02 6.19
N THR A 652 16.72 -22.38 5.26
CA THR A 652 16.64 -22.82 3.85
C THR A 652 17.75 -22.23 3.00
N LEU A 653 18.26 -21.06 3.39
CA LEU A 653 19.23 -20.29 2.60
C LEU A 653 20.66 -20.81 2.73
N THR A 654 21.37 -20.71 1.63
CA THR A 654 22.73 -21.20 1.38
C THR A 654 23.53 -20.13 0.61
N THR A 655 24.84 -20.32 0.48
CA THR A 655 25.69 -19.40 -0.30
C THR A 655 25.25 -19.31 -1.77
N GLU A 656 24.93 -20.42 -2.41
CA GLU A 656 24.55 -20.43 -3.82
C GLU A 656 23.12 -19.91 -4.06
N SER A 657 22.17 -20.20 -3.16
CA SER A 657 20.82 -19.64 -3.27
C SER A 657 20.81 -18.10 -3.16
N VAL A 658 21.60 -17.51 -2.25
CA VAL A 658 21.73 -16.04 -2.14
C VAL A 658 22.32 -15.44 -3.42
N ARG A 659 23.35 -16.07 -4.00
CA ARG A 659 23.92 -15.66 -5.30
C ARG A 659 22.92 -15.79 -6.43
N ALA A 660 22.08 -16.82 -6.41
CA ALA A 660 21.06 -17.04 -7.41
C ALA A 660 19.93 -16.01 -7.32
N ILE A 661 19.49 -15.65 -6.11
CA ILE A 661 18.48 -14.60 -5.85
C ILE A 661 18.91 -13.27 -6.48
N GLN A 662 20.18 -12.89 -6.32
CA GLN A 662 20.71 -11.65 -6.91
C GLN A 662 20.56 -11.58 -8.44
N ARG A 663 20.53 -12.73 -9.12
CA ARG A 663 20.41 -12.81 -10.59
C ARG A 663 18.97 -12.78 -11.09
N LEU A 664 17.98 -12.92 -10.21
CA LEU A 664 16.57 -13.03 -10.61
C LEU A 664 16.03 -11.75 -11.27
N ARG A 665 16.59 -10.59 -10.90
CA ARG A 665 16.19 -9.28 -11.45
C ARG A 665 16.20 -9.23 -12.98
N SER A 666 17.17 -9.87 -13.63
CA SER A 666 17.28 -9.89 -15.10
C SER A 666 16.49 -11.02 -15.76
N LEU A 667 15.90 -11.93 -14.97
CA LEU A 667 15.23 -13.13 -15.44
C LEU A 667 13.69 -13.02 -15.39
N ASN A 668 13.14 -11.83 -15.14
CA ASN A 668 11.70 -11.62 -14.93
C ASN A 668 11.14 -12.62 -13.88
N ALA A 669 11.89 -12.81 -12.81
CA ALA A 669 11.54 -13.69 -11.71
C ALA A 669 11.89 -13.05 -10.37
N GLY A 670 11.32 -13.53 -9.28
CA GLY A 670 11.59 -13.01 -7.94
C GLY A 670 11.24 -14.00 -6.84
N VAL A 671 11.79 -13.79 -5.65
CA VAL A 671 11.47 -14.59 -4.46
C VAL A 671 10.95 -13.69 -3.36
N VAL A 672 9.93 -14.13 -2.63
CA VAL A 672 9.47 -13.49 -1.40
C VAL A 672 9.82 -14.40 -0.23
N LEU A 673 10.65 -13.91 0.69
CA LEU A 673 11.18 -14.66 1.83
C LEU A 673 10.61 -14.12 3.13
N GLY A 674 9.90 -14.95 3.88
CA GLY A 674 9.50 -14.67 5.25
C GLY A 674 10.51 -15.23 6.25
N LEU A 675 10.89 -14.43 7.25
CA LEU A 675 11.71 -14.86 8.38
C LEU A 675 11.11 -14.37 9.69
N ARG A 676 11.32 -15.12 10.78
CA ARG A 676 10.93 -14.66 12.12
C ARG A 676 11.96 -13.70 12.69
N THR A 677 13.23 -13.98 12.43
CA THR A 677 14.39 -13.16 12.77
C THR A 677 15.49 -13.41 11.75
N ILE A 678 16.37 -12.43 11.54
CA ILE A 678 17.56 -12.64 10.69
C ILE A 678 18.51 -13.66 11.30
N GLY A 679 18.42 -13.92 12.61
CA GLY A 679 19.22 -14.92 13.31
C GLY A 679 18.97 -16.37 12.87
N GLU A 680 17.91 -16.62 12.09
CA GLU A 680 17.65 -17.93 11.47
C GLU A 680 18.50 -18.19 10.22
N VAL A 681 19.19 -17.16 9.74
CA VAL A 681 20.13 -17.23 8.62
C VAL A 681 21.55 -17.30 9.18
N PRO A 682 22.41 -18.20 8.67
CA PRO A 682 23.82 -18.24 9.06
C PRO A 682 24.48 -16.87 8.98
N GLU A 683 25.24 -16.49 10.01
CA GLU A 683 25.83 -15.15 10.14
C GLU A 683 26.58 -14.66 8.88
N PRO A 684 27.39 -15.50 8.20
CA PRO A 684 28.10 -15.09 6.98
C PRO A 684 27.17 -14.70 5.81
N LEU A 685 25.92 -15.18 5.81
CA LEU A 685 24.95 -14.96 4.74
C LEU A 685 24.02 -13.76 5.01
N GLN A 686 23.95 -13.26 6.23
CA GLN A 686 23.01 -12.18 6.59
C GLN A 686 23.26 -10.91 5.78
N GLY A 687 24.50 -10.43 5.71
CA GLY A 687 24.87 -9.26 4.91
C GLY A 687 24.63 -9.45 3.40
N PRO A 688 25.18 -10.53 2.79
CA PRO A 688 24.92 -10.87 1.40
C PRO A 688 23.44 -11.00 1.04
N LEU A 689 22.60 -11.54 1.93
CA LEU A 689 21.17 -11.65 1.72
C LEU A 689 20.50 -10.28 1.57
N TYR A 690 20.82 -9.33 2.46
CA TYR A 690 20.30 -7.96 2.34
C TYR A 690 20.75 -7.29 1.05
N ALA A 691 21.96 -7.58 0.56
CA ALA A 691 22.46 -7.05 -0.72
C ALA A 691 21.83 -7.75 -1.95
N ALA A 692 21.40 -9.01 -1.82
CA ALA A 692 20.82 -9.79 -2.91
C ALA A 692 19.37 -9.39 -3.23
N VAL A 693 18.63 -8.87 -2.23
CA VAL A 693 17.24 -8.42 -2.39
C VAL A 693 17.15 -6.90 -2.57
N GLY A 694 16.27 -6.45 -3.46
CA GLY A 694 15.98 -5.03 -3.68
C GLY A 694 14.88 -4.49 -2.78
N CYS A 695 14.00 -5.35 -2.26
CA CYS A 695 12.89 -4.98 -1.40
C CYS A 695 13.05 -5.57 0.01
N ARG A 696 12.78 -4.75 1.03
CA ARG A 696 13.02 -5.08 2.44
C ARG A 696 11.85 -4.58 3.28
N MET A 697 11.36 -5.44 4.16
CA MET A 697 10.22 -5.15 5.02
C MET A 697 10.49 -5.61 6.45
N ALA A 698 10.51 -4.67 7.39
CA ALA A 698 10.65 -4.92 8.82
C ALA A 698 9.29 -4.74 9.51
N PHE A 699 8.75 -5.81 10.09
CA PHE A 699 7.46 -5.77 10.80
C PHE A 699 7.63 -5.25 12.23
N SER A 700 6.53 -4.76 12.82
CA SER A 700 6.50 -4.39 14.24
C SER A 700 6.93 -5.55 15.14
N GLY A 701 7.79 -5.28 16.11
CA GLY A 701 8.26 -6.27 17.11
C GLY A 701 9.53 -7.02 16.74
N VAL A 702 10.26 -6.57 15.72
CA VAL A 702 11.63 -7.07 15.44
C VAL A 702 12.57 -6.77 16.61
N THR A 703 13.61 -7.57 16.78
CA THR A 703 14.61 -7.29 17.84
C THR A 703 15.49 -6.09 17.46
N THR A 704 16.18 -5.50 18.43
CA THR A 704 17.19 -4.47 18.16
C THR A 704 18.36 -5.00 17.33
N TRP A 705 18.66 -6.30 17.43
CA TRP A 705 19.66 -6.98 16.62
C TRP A 705 19.22 -7.06 15.14
N ASP A 706 17.99 -7.51 14.89
CA ASP A 706 17.40 -7.51 13.55
C ASP A 706 17.37 -6.08 12.98
N GLY A 707 16.93 -5.12 13.80
CA GLY A 707 16.83 -3.71 13.44
C GLY A 707 18.16 -3.13 12.96
N ARG A 708 19.28 -3.44 13.63
CA ARG A 708 20.62 -2.97 13.23
C ARG A 708 20.99 -3.39 11.81
N ARG A 709 20.65 -4.61 11.40
CA ARG A 709 20.93 -5.08 10.03
C ARG A 709 20.10 -4.34 8.98
N PHE A 710 18.85 -3.98 9.31
CA PHE A 710 18.03 -3.14 8.44
C PHE A 710 18.58 -1.72 8.31
N THR A 711 19.03 -1.12 9.41
CA THR A 711 19.59 0.25 9.35
C THR A 711 20.88 0.29 8.55
N GLU A 712 21.77 -0.69 8.75
CA GLU A 712 22.98 -0.88 7.93
C GLU A 712 22.64 -1.04 6.44
N ALA A 713 21.59 -1.80 6.11
CA ALA A 713 21.21 -2.07 4.72
C ALA A 713 20.50 -0.90 4.02
N TRP A 714 19.74 -0.08 4.75
CA TRP A 714 19.09 1.12 4.20
C TRP A 714 20.04 2.31 4.11
N GLY A 715 21.10 2.30 4.92
CA GLY A 715 22.06 3.39 4.99
C GLY A 715 21.48 4.64 5.63
N THR A 716 22.22 5.73 5.48
CA THR A 716 21.94 7.03 6.07
C THR A 716 21.38 8.00 5.04
N GLU A 717 20.46 8.87 5.47
CA GLU A 717 19.87 9.91 4.63
C GLU A 717 20.27 11.29 5.16
N TRP A 718 20.49 12.25 4.27
CA TRP A 718 20.74 13.64 4.65
C TRP A 718 19.43 14.27 5.11
N ILE A 719 19.21 14.34 6.43
CA ILE A 719 18.03 14.98 7.01
C ILE A 719 18.42 16.40 7.42
N GLU A 720 17.65 17.39 6.96
CA GLU A 720 17.77 18.78 7.41
C GLU A 720 17.26 18.88 8.85
N THR A 721 18.19 18.78 9.81
CA THR A 721 17.86 18.93 11.22
C THR A 721 17.88 20.42 11.55
N LYS A 722 16.72 20.93 11.96
CA LYS A 722 16.55 22.33 12.34
C LYS A 722 16.86 22.48 13.83
N GLU A 723 18.10 22.84 14.17
CA GLU A 723 18.42 23.22 15.53
C GLU A 723 17.96 24.66 15.78
N VAL A 724 17.08 24.84 16.78
CA VAL A 724 16.60 26.15 17.21
C VAL A 724 17.28 26.49 18.51
N ALA A 725 18.44 27.15 18.42
CA ALA A 725 19.09 27.72 19.60
C ALA A 725 18.40 29.04 19.97
N GLN A 726 17.67 29.08 21.09
CA GLN A 726 17.03 30.30 21.58
C GLN A 726 18.04 31.13 22.39
N HIS A 727 18.55 32.22 21.81
CA HIS A 727 19.30 33.24 22.56
C HIS A 727 18.39 34.44 22.84
N THR A 728 18.12 34.71 24.11
CA THR A 728 17.34 35.90 24.55
C THR A 728 18.22 37.15 24.52
N VAL A 729 17.99 38.03 23.55
CA VAL A 729 18.62 39.37 23.51
C VAL A 729 17.74 40.34 24.29
N PHE A 730 18.25 40.86 25.41
CA PHE A 730 17.65 41.99 26.10
C PHE A 730 18.01 43.28 25.34
N ALA A 731 17.01 44.00 24.82
CA ALA A 731 17.19 45.30 24.17
C ALA A 731 16.57 46.41 25.05
N ASP A 732 17.37 47.41 25.38
CA ASP A 732 17.16 48.32 26.53
C ASP A 732 16.45 49.65 26.19
N GLN A 733 15.49 49.66 25.24
CA GLN A 733 14.76 50.89 24.88
C GLN A 733 13.23 50.69 24.73
N PRO A 734 12.40 51.62 25.25
CA PRO A 734 10.94 51.44 25.36
C PRO A 734 10.18 51.54 24.03
N MET A 735 10.66 52.33 23.06
CA MET A 735 9.96 52.52 21.78
C MET A 735 10.17 51.35 20.81
N THR A 736 11.35 50.73 20.82
CA THR A 736 11.63 49.48 20.10
C THR A 736 10.84 48.31 20.68
N ARG A 737 10.58 48.28 21.99
CA ARG A 737 9.77 47.25 22.66
C ARG A 737 8.33 47.19 22.13
N ALA A 738 7.73 48.33 21.80
CA ALA A 738 6.37 48.42 21.26
C ALA A 738 6.28 48.02 19.77
N LEU A 739 7.27 48.41 18.96
CA LEU A 739 7.35 47.93 17.57
C LEU A 739 7.67 46.43 17.51
N HIS A 740 8.53 45.93 18.40
CA HIS A 740 8.86 44.51 18.52
C HIS A 740 7.71 43.68 19.06
N SER A 741 6.87 44.22 19.96
CA SER A 741 5.67 43.51 20.44
C SER A 741 4.58 43.43 19.37
N LEU A 742 4.38 44.50 18.58
CA LEU A 742 3.45 44.50 17.45
C LEU A 742 3.90 43.54 16.34
N ARG A 743 5.20 43.51 16.00
CA ARG A 743 5.77 42.56 15.03
C ARG A 743 5.77 41.12 15.56
N LYS A 744 6.01 40.90 16.86
CA LYS A 744 5.91 39.60 17.55
C LYS A 744 4.48 39.04 17.57
N LEU A 745 3.48 39.92 17.67
CA LEU A 745 2.07 39.56 17.51
C LEU A 745 1.75 39.17 16.05
N VAL A 746 2.32 39.87 15.06
CA VAL A 746 2.16 39.61 13.62
C VAL A 746 2.83 38.32 13.14
N THR A 747 4.07 38.04 13.59
CA THR A 747 4.87 36.92 13.07
C THR A 747 4.95 35.73 14.03
N GLY A 748 4.46 35.86 15.26
CA GLY A 748 4.41 34.80 16.26
C GLY A 748 5.76 34.38 16.85
N LYS A 749 6.88 34.99 16.42
CA LYS A 749 8.21 34.75 16.99
C LYS A 749 8.59 35.86 17.96
N ALA A 750 8.90 35.49 19.20
CA ALA A 750 9.69 36.34 20.08
C ALA A 750 11.03 36.62 19.38
N VAL A 751 11.58 37.83 19.51
CA VAL A 751 12.97 38.08 19.14
C VAL A 751 13.85 37.42 20.21
N THR A 752 13.89 36.09 20.21
CA THR A 752 15.16 35.39 20.30
C THR A 752 15.70 35.42 18.87
N THR A 753 16.96 35.79 18.70
CA THR A 753 17.67 35.49 17.45
C THR A 753 17.75 33.97 17.40
N ASP A 754 16.70 33.32 16.89
CA ASP A 754 16.75 31.91 16.55
C ASP A 754 17.78 31.83 15.43
N ALA A 755 19.03 31.54 15.78
CA ALA A 755 19.97 30.99 14.82
C ALA A 755 19.41 29.62 14.45
N VAL A 756 18.52 29.61 13.47
CA VAL A 756 18.03 28.40 12.82
C VAL A 756 19.18 27.92 11.97
N THR A 757 20.07 27.17 12.59
CA THR A 757 21.12 26.48 11.85
C THR A 757 20.44 25.25 11.28
N VAL A 758 20.08 25.32 9.99
CA VAL A 758 19.69 24.12 9.25
C VAL A 758 20.96 23.32 9.06
N ARG A 759 21.20 22.35 9.94
CA ARG A 759 22.33 21.45 9.81
C ARG A 759 21.84 20.24 9.02
N LYS A 760 22.41 20.03 7.84
CA LYS A 760 22.29 18.76 7.13
C LYS A 760 23.07 17.73 7.94
N VAL A 761 22.37 16.87 8.66
CA VAL A 761 22.95 15.78 9.43
C VAL A 761 22.59 14.49 8.70
N GLU A 762 23.61 13.72 8.38
CA GLU A 762 23.45 12.36 7.89
C GLU A 762 22.93 11.50 9.04
N ARG A 763 21.67 11.04 8.96
CA ARG A 763 21.03 10.25 10.01
C ARG A 763 20.22 9.12 9.40
N GLU A 764 20.22 7.97 10.06
CA GLU A 764 19.31 6.88 9.75
C GLU A 764 17.87 7.36 9.92
N ARG A 765 17.02 7.13 8.91
CA ARG A 765 15.60 7.47 8.99
C ARG A 765 14.87 6.68 10.09
N TRP A 766 15.32 5.45 10.29
CA TRP A 766 14.87 4.52 11.33
C TRP A 766 16.08 4.02 12.08
N SER A 767 16.16 4.24 13.39
CA SER A 767 17.17 3.59 14.21
C SER A 767 16.78 2.15 14.55
N ALA A 768 17.75 1.32 14.93
CA ALA A 768 17.48 -0.05 15.38
C ALA A 768 16.49 -0.10 16.56
N SER A 769 16.57 0.88 17.47
CA SER A 769 15.65 1.03 18.60
C SER A 769 14.25 1.45 18.16
N ASP A 770 14.14 2.31 17.13
CA ASP A 770 12.84 2.71 16.58
C ASP A 770 12.12 1.50 15.96
N LEU A 771 12.84 0.67 15.19
CA LEU A 771 12.28 -0.54 14.59
C LEU A 771 11.80 -1.54 15.65
N ALA A 772 12.53 -1.65 16.76
CA ALA A 772 12.18 -2.58 17.82
C ALA A 772 11.03 -2.10 18.72
N HIS A 773 10.94 -0.80 19.02
CA HIS A 773 10.07 -0.28 20.08
C HIS A 773 9.08 0.80 19.63
N ALA A 774 9.33 1.52 18.54
CA ALA A 774 8.48 2.64 18.11
C ALA A 774 7.41 2.22 17.08
N LEU A 775 7.55 1.06 16.43
CA LEU A 775 6.59 0.59 15.43
C LEU A 775 5.28 0.13 16.08
N PRO A 776 4.12 0.73 15.72
CA PRO A 776 2.84 0.27 16.25
C PRO A 776 2.49 -1.13 15.74
N PRO A 777 1.73 -1.94 16.51
CA PRO A 777 1.28 -3.25 16.05
C PRO A 777 0.51 -3.17 14.72
N GLY A 778 0.78 -4.13 13.83
CA GLY A 778 0.16 -4.18 12.50
C GLY A 778 0.74 -3.18 11.51
N HIS A 779 1.85 -2.52 11.85
CA HIS A 779 2.64 -1.72 10.91
C HIS A 779 3.92 -2.45 10.51
N ALA A 780 4.49 -2.01 9.39
CA ALA A 780 5.81 -2.41 8.95
C ALA A 780 6.51 -1.24 8.25
N VAL A 781 7.84 -1.23 8.30
CA VAL A 781 8.67 -0.33 7.50
C VAL A 781 9.03 -1.03 6.21
N LEU A 782 8.72 -0.41 5.08
CA LEU A 782 8.85 -0.97 3.74
C LEU A 782 9.79 -0.10 2.91
N SER A 783 10.84 -0.70 2.37
CA SER A 783 11.71 -0.10 1.35
C SER A 783 11.65 -0.96 0.09
N LEU A 784 11.49 -0.31 -1.06
CA LEU A 784 11.27 -0.98 -2.34
C LEU A 784 12.27 -0.48 -3.39
N THR A 785 12.69 -1.39 -4.26
CA THR A 785 13.44 -1.05 -5.45
C THR A 785 12.85 -1.84 -6.60
N ASP A 786 12.50 -1.18 -7.70
CA ASP A 786 11.95 -1.87 -8.86
C ASP A 786 13.06 -2.42 -9.78
N VAL A 787 12.69 -3.24 -10.77
CA VAL A 787 13.62 -3.78 -11.76
C VAL A 787 14.31 -2.69 -12.60
N ARG A 788 13.74 -1.49 -12.73
CA ARG A 788 14.33 -0.35 -13.46
C ARG A 788 15.36 0.41 -12.61
N GLY A 789 15.38 0.20 -11.30
CA GLY A 789 16.27 0.86 -10.35
C GLY A 789 15.66 2.08 -9.68
N GLU A 790 14.36 2.35 -9.87
CA GLU A 790 13.64 3.34 -9.07
C GLU A 790 13.52 2.84 -7.63
N HIS A 791 13.74 3.73 -6.67
CA HIS A 791 13.83 3.39 -5.26
C HIS A 791 12.80 4.17 -4.44
N ALA A 792 12.10 3.45 -3.57
CA ALA A 792 11.29 4.01 -2.49
C ALA A 792 12.02 3.82 -1.15
N PRO A 793 12.27 4.90 -0.40
CA PRO A 793 12.99 4.84 0.86
C PRO A 793 12.21 4.02 1.92
N PRO A 794 12.79 3.73 3.09
CA PRO A 794 12.08 3.01 4.15
C PRO A 794 10.90 3.84 4.72
N LEU A 795 9.68 3.46 4.34
CA LEU A 795 8.44 4.14 4.69
C LEU A 795 7.57 3.31 5.64
N LEU A 796 6.90 3.95 6.60
CA LEU A 796 5.99 3.29 7.52
C LEU A 796 4.63 3.02 6.86
N VAL A 797 4.19 1.76 6.87
CA VAL A 797 2.93 1.30 6.30
C VAL A 797 2.05 0.71 7.41
N ASP A 798 0.79 1.14 7.51
CA ASP A 798 -0.26 0.46 8.27
C ASP A 798 -0.87 -0.65 7.39
N LEU A 799 -0.71 -1.91 7.82
CA LEU A 799 -1.18 -3.09 7.09
C LEU A 799 -2.64 -3.42 7.36
N ARG A 800 -3.31 -2.70 8.27
CA ARG A 800 -4.71 -2.94 8.62
C ARG A 800 -5.67 -2.22 7.67
N GLY A 801 -5.21 -1.17 6.99
CA GLY A 801 -5.92 -0.48 5.90
C GLY A 801 -6.54 0.85 6.27
#